data_AF-A0AAU7CIK0-F1
#
_entry.id   AF-A0AAU7CIK0-F1
#
_cell.length_a   1.000
_cell.length_b   1.000
_cell.length_c   1.000
_cell.angle_alpha   90.00
_cell.angle_beta   90.00
_cell.angle_gamma   90.00
#
_symmetry.space_group_name_H-M   'P 1'
#
loop_
_entity.id
_entity.type
_entity.pdbx_description
1 polymer ?
#
loop_
_entity_poly.entity_id
_entity_poly.type
_entity_poly.pdbx_seq_one_letter_code
_entity_poly.pdbx_strand_id
1 'polypeptide(L)'
;MTLSLAPGVMPVPGYSLSRLLGRGGFGEVWEAVAPGGIRVAMKFVRVNPQEAGPEERALEIVSNIRHPHLLDIQFAARVEDYLVIAMPLCEKSLWDRLRECREQGLPGLPRDELMGYMDEMASAVDYLNEPRHEAGDGRKVGVQHRDIKPHNIFLVGGSTRLADFGVAKILEGRAGEHTGNMSPHYVAPEVLDGRMCQQTDQYSLAMTYCHLRTGRLPFRGDSISQVIYAHLHQLADLSGLPEPEQRVVTRSLAKEPDDRWPNCRAFVRALQAAVLHEESSPAHGAVGPLPMTVAPSRLETASETRLALSSHQPSSLDSRTQSLYQAQGTTQRADIGSPAPAHPWRNRLIGGGIAAILAGGIAFALLPLLRPGKAPLSPVASQPAEAVSRPAEGTLAPLASSDTLSTSSPSPPSLARSALKPEPPAAPEDSPPPTDAAGSSQPPAEVADSPVDRRPPPASPPPVSAPPDRDREPLQLAALATPRTPESAADLAVKAQGLLKKYCYRCHGVRFEVPGFNVLDHDILVANRGEEEQPYVVSGKPDESAMWERVGVEKDMPPSGPKLSDADRALIGRWIEAGATFPTANPVDRPRKGEQEILVAIRDHLRPLRETDRAFRRFFTIHNLYNNKSISDDDLRLARAAVAKLINSLSWKPDIAVPKAIDREQTVFAIDLRDVGWDEHDRWNELLSHYPYGLKHDKGEDQATRDAAKEVYALAQTSMPYVRADWFVANASRPPLYHALLEIPENLQVLEKKLGVDACADFLRNKLVRAGFATSGVSSQNRLVDRHPASYGAYWKSYDFKKNEGTGNLFRFPLGPVFEGNPYARQAFEHAGGEIVFNLPNGLQGYVLVDHKDQRIDVGPIEVVGDALKTAGTSAIVPGLSCMACHQLGIVPFKDTIREGLAVAGAAAEKVEMLYPEKAAMDRFITKDQNRYLAALEEATGAFLIQGEDQEKSIRDFPEAVGAVARAYLKDLGPEDVAAEFGVSDPKELVAIIRANKKLRQLGLAPLLSGAAIKRTDWDSLEGRAISTFQDVAHELGFGTPYRAY
;
A
#
# COMPACT_ATOMS: atom_id res chain seq x y z
N MET A 1 -12.90 -14.93 -29.31
CA MET A 1 -14.32 -14.62 -29.01
C MET A 1 -14.52 -14.95 -27.55
N THR A 2 -15.39 -14.25 -26.85
CA THR A 2 -15.59 -14.45 -25.40
C THR A 2 -16.97 -15.02 -25.18
N LEU A 3 -17.07 -16.13 -24.46
CA LEU A 3 -18.33 -16.78 -24.08
C LEU A 3 -19.32 -15.77 -23.48
N SER A 4 -20.51 -15.69 -24.07
CA SER A 4 -21.60 -14.82 -23.62
C SER A 4 -22.62 -15.62 -22.80
N LEU A 5 -22.85 -15.22 -21.55
CA LEU A 5 -23.83 -15.84 -20.67
C LEU A 5 -25.18 -15.11 -20.80
N ALA A 6 -26.15 -15.75 -21.44
CA ALA A 6 -27.49 -15.21 -21.68
C ALA A 6 -28.56 -16.32 -21.69
N PRO A 7 -29.84 -16.00 -21.46
CA PRO A 7 -30.92 -16.99 -21.55
C PRO A 7 -30.98 -17.66 -22.94
N GLY A 8 -31.17 -18.98 -22.96
CA GLY A 8 -31.20 -19.81 -24.16
C GLY A 8 -29.83 -20.26 -24.67
N VAL A 9 -28.72 -19.69 -24.18
CA VAL A 9 -27.37 -20.15 -24.52
C VAL A 9 -27.10 -21.51 -23.86
N MET A 10 -26.30 -22.36 -24.52
CA MET A 10 -25.81 -23.62 -23.98
C MET A 10 -24.27 -23.61 -23.85
N PRO A 11 -23.69 -23.05 -22.77
CA PRO A 11 -22.24 -23.05 -22.55
C PRO A 11 -21.65 -24.46 -22.39
N VAL A 12 -22.41 -25.36 -21.77
CA VAL A 12 -22.09 -26.79 -21.68
C VAL A 12 -23.11 -27.55 -22.54
N PRO A 13 -22.68 -28.48 -23.41
CA PRO A 13 -23.60 -29.24 -24.26
C PRO A 13 -24.73 -29.92 -23.47
N GLY A 14 -25.98 -29.63 -23.83
CA GLY A 14 -27.17 -30.17 -23.16
C GLY A 14 -27.65 -29.38 -21.93
N TYR A 15 -26.95 -28.32 -21.51
CA TYR A 15 -27.35 -27.45 -20.40
C TYR A 15 -27.72 -26.06 -20.92
N SER A 16 -29.01 -25.76 -21.01
CA SER A 16 -29.52 -24.47 -21.50
C SER A 16 -29.81 -23.50 -20.36
N LEU A 17 -29.18 -22.33 -20.37
CA LEU A 17 -29.39 -21.30 -19.35
C LEU A 17 -30.82 -20.75 -19.43
N SER A 18 -31.56 -20.77 -18.33
CA SER A 18 -32.93 -20.23 -18.27
C SER A 18 -32.99 -18.82 -17.67
N ARG A 19 -32.26 -18.58 -16.57
CA ARG A 19 -32.37 -17.34 -15.78
C ARG A 19 -31.12 -17.10 -14.93
N LEU A 20 -30.66 -15.85 -14.84
CA LEU A 20 -29.62 -15.45 -13.88
C LEU A 20 -30.18 -15.57 -12.44
N LEU A 21 -29.49 -16.31 -11.57
CA LEU A 21 -29.82 -16.45 -10.15
C LEU A 21 -29.12 -15.42 -9.28
N GLY A 22 -27.89 -15.03 -9.62
CA GLY A 22 -27.14 -14.00 -8.92
C GLY A 22 -25.77 -13.72 -9.53
N ARG A 23 -25.17 -12.62 -9.11
CA ARG A 23 -23.77 -12.23 -9.39
C ARG A 23 -23.10 -11.86 -8.06
N GLY A 24 -21.85 -12.24 -7.88
CA GLY A 24 -21.01 -11.86 -6.72
C GLY A 24 -19.53 -11.88 -7.10
N GLY A 25 -18.63 -11.57 -6.16
CA GLY A 25 -17.19 -11.42 -6.43
C GLY A 25 -16.50 -12.61 -7.12
N PHE A 26 -17.10 -13.80 -7.10
CA PHE A 26 -16.56 -15.00 -7.75
C PHE A 26 -17.20 -15.35 -9.11
N GLY A 27 -18.14 -14.53 -9.61
CA GLY A 27 -18.75 -14.69 -10.93
C GLY A 27 -20.28 -14.80 -10.92
N GLU A 28 -20.84 -15.46 -11.94
CA GLU A 28 -22.28 -15.50 -12.19
C GLU A 28 -22.88 -16.88 -11.89
N VAL A 29 -24.01 -16.93 -11.21
CA VAL A 29 -24.77 -18.17 -11.01
C VAL A 29 -26.04 -18.11 -11.86
N TRP A 30 -26.22 -19.10 -12.72
CA TRP A 30 -27.36 -19.23 -13.62
C TRP A 30 -28.17 -20.48 -13.31
N GLU A 31 -29.48 -20.37 -13.41
CA GLU A 31 -30.39 -21.48 -13.51
C GLU A 31 -30.26 -22.07 -14.92
N ALA A 32 -30.16 -23.39 -15.03
CA ALA A 32 -30.08 -24.09 -16.31
C ALA A 32 -30.97 -25.34 -16.33
N VAL A 33 -31.41 -25.71 -17.54
CA VAL A 33 -32.12 -26.96 -17.82
C VAL A 33 -31.11 -27.97 -18.35
N ALA A 34 -30.83 -28.98 -17.55
CA ALA A 34 -29.95 -30.11 -17.85
C ALA A 34 -30.67 -31.17 -18.71
N PRO A 35 -29.95 -32.17 -19.28
CA PRO A 35 -30.55 -33.29 -19.98
C PRO A 35 -31.63 -33.99 -19.12
N GLY A 36 -32.76 -34.35 -19.75
CA GLY A 36 -33.92 -34.89 -19.04
C GLY A 36 -34.85 -33.85 -18.42
N GLY A 37 -34.58 -32.54 -18.59
CA GLY A 37 -35.46 -31.46 -18.12
C GLY A 37 -35.26 -31.08 -16.64
N ILE A 38 -34.20 -31.59 -16.02
CA ILE A 38 -33.87 -31.32 -14.62
C ILE A 38 -33.32 -29.87 -14.50
N ARG A 39 -33.82 -29.10 -13.54
CA ARG A 39 -33.30 -27.75 -13.26
C ARG A 39 -32.11 -27.83 -12.31
N VAL A 40 -31.03 -27.15 -12.68
CA VAL A 40 -29.76 -27.09 -11.92
C VAL A 40 -29.33 -25.63 -11.76
N ALA A 41 -28.46 -25.36 -10.80
CA ALA A 41 -27.69 -24.12 -10.74
C ALA A 41 -26.29 -24.36 -11.33
N MET A 42 -25.81 -23.42 -12.14
CA MET A 42 -24.50 -23.44 -12.78
C MET A 42 -23.75 -22.15 -12.42
N LYS A 43 -22.65 -22.28 -11.68
CA LYS A 43 -21.77 -21.17 -11.28
C LYS A 43 -20.62 -21.06 -12.28
N PHE A 44 -20.41 -19.85 -12.81
CA PHE A 44 -19.42 -19.50 -13.82
C PHE A 44 -18.37 -18.58 -13.19
N VAL A 45 -17.17 -19.11 -12.97
CA VAL A 45 -16.02 -18.44 -12.34
C VAL A 45 -14.96 -18.16 -13.41
N ARG A 46 -14.47 -16.91 -13.56
CA ARG A 46 -13.45 -16.60 -14.58
C ARG A 46 -12.05 -17.08 -14.17
N VAL A 47 -11.39 -17.82 -15.05
CA VAL A 47 -10.05 -18.40 -14.88
C VAL A 47 -9.11 -18.00 -16.02
N ASN A 48 -7.83 -17.74 -15.73
CA ASN A 48 -6.85 -17.33 -16.74
C ASN A 48 -6.51 -18.55 -17.64
N PRO A 49 -6.65 -18.48 -18.98
CA PRO A 49 -6.33 -19.59 -19.88
C PRO A 49 -4.90 -20.16 -19.76
N GLN A 50 -3.94 -19.40 -19.23
CA GLN A 50 -2.55 -19.86 -19.06
C GLN A 50 -2.24 -20.45 -17.68
N GLU A 51 -3.18 -20.36 -16.73
CA GLU A 51 -3.07 -20.97 -15.39
C GLU A 51 -3.88 -22.28 -15.36
N ALA A 52 -3.17 -23.41 -15.35
CA ALA A 52 -3.73 -24.74 -15.14
C ALA A 52 -2.79 -25.54 -14.22
N GLY A 53 -3.26 -25.89 -13.01
CA GLY A 53 -2.42 -26.59 -12.04
C GLY A 53 -3.05 -26.75 -10.65
N PRO A 54 -2.99 -25.74 -9.75
CA PRO A 54 -3.49 -25.89 -8.38
C PRO A 54 -5.03 -26.00 -8.30
N GLU A 55 -5.72 -25.25 -9.17
CA GLU A 55 -7.17 -25.11 -9.18
C GLU A 55 -7.88 -26.42 -9.53
N GLU A 56 -7.43 -27.10 -10.59
CA GLU A 56 -7.99 -28.35 -11.09
C GLU A 56 -7.79 -29.50 -10.08
N ARG A 57 -6.64 -29.58 -9.40
CA ARG A 57 -6.41 -30.56 -8.32
C ARG A 57 -7.27 -30.30 -7.08
N ALA A 58 -7.54 -29.03 -6.76
CA ALA A 58 -8.45 -28.70 -5.67
C ALA A 58 -9.90 -29.09 -6.02
N LEU A 59 -10.31 -28.92 -7.28
CA LEU A 59 -11.59 -29.44 -7.77
C LEU A 59 -11.67 -30.97 -7.68
N GLU A 60 -10.62 -31.71 -8.08
CA GLU A 60 -10.60 -33.18 -7.99
C GLU A 60 -10.86 -33.69 -6.56
N ILE A 61 -10.24 -33.07 -5.56
CA ILE A 61 -10.46 -33.40 -4.13
C ILE A 61 -11.91 -33.11 -3.76
N VAL A 62 -12.38 -31.88 -4.00
CA VAL A 62 -13.69 -31.37 -3.57
C VAL A 62 -14.84 -32.08 -4.29
N SER A 63 -14.67 -32.44 -5.56
CA SER A 63 -15.66 -33.14 -6.40
C SER A 63 -16.02 -34.53 -5.88
N ASN A 64 -15.17 -35.15 -5.05
CA ASN A 64 -15.38 -36.47 -4.47
C ASN A 64 -15.94 -36.43 -3.03
N ILE A 65 -16.02 -35.25 -2.40
CA ILE A 65 -16.58 -35.09 -1.06
C ILE A 65 -18.10 -35.26 -1.12
N ARG A 66 -18.65 -36.20 -0.33
CA ARG A 66 -20.09 -36.44 -0.20
C ARG A 66 -20.49 -36.45 1.28
N HIS A 67 -21.53 -35.69 1.63
CA HIS A 67 -22.08 -35.63 2.98
C HIS A 67 -23.53 -35.11 2.91
N PRO A 68 -24.49 -35.65 3.69
CA PRO A 68 -25.91 -35.26 3.64
C PRO A 68 -26.22 -33.79 3.98
N HIS A 69 -25.23 -33.01 4.45
CA HIS A 69 -25.36 -31.56 4.74
C HIS A 69 -24.34 -30.70 3.98
N LEU A 70 -23.66 -31.26 2.96
CA LEU A 70 -22.92 -30.51 1.95
C LEU A 70 -23.75 -30.47 0.65
N LEU A 71 -23.62 -29.38 -0.12
CA LEU A 71 -24.24 -29.29 -1.44
C LEU A 71 -23.42 -30.10 -2.45
N ASP A 72 -24.04 -31.09 -3.09
CA ASP A 72 -23.34 -31.97 -4.03
C ASP A 72 -22.94 -31.22 -5.31
N ILE A 73 -21.65 -31.28 -5.68
CA ILE A 73 -21.17 -30.88 -7.00
C ILE A 73 -21.49 -32.02 -7.97
N GLN A 74 -22.33 -31.75 -8.97
CA GLN A 74 -22.71 -32.73 -9.99
C GLN A 74 -21.58 -32.92 -11.01
N PHE A 75 -20.98 -31.81 -11.46
CA PHE A 75 -19.72 -31.79 -12.19
C PHE A 75 -19.07 -30.40 -12.08
N ALA A 76 -17.77 -30.35 -12.33
CA ALA A 76 -17.04 -29.14 -12.65
C ALA A 76 -16.39 -29.33 -14.03
N ALA A 77 -16.40 -28.30 -14.88
CA ALA A 77 -15.83 -28.33 -16.22
C ALA A 77 -15.21 -26.98 -16.58
N ARG A 78 -14.16 -26.98 -17.40
CA ARG A 78 -13.57 -25.76 -17.96
C ARG A 78 -14.16 -25.48 -19.34
N VAL A 79 -14.69 -24.29 -19.55
CA VAL A 79 -15.33 -23.83 -20.80
C VAL A 79 -14.80 -22.44 -21.13
N GLU A 80 -13.99 -22.33 -22.17
CA GLU A 80 -13.24 -21.11 -22.51
C GLU A 80 -12.48 -20.53 -21.29
N ASP A 81 -12.76 -19.29 -20.91
CA ASP A 81 -12.19 -18.59 -19.75
C ASP A 81 -12.99 -18.80 -18.45
N TYR A 82 -13.87 -19.81 -18.40
CA TYR A 82 -14.68 -20.11 -17.22
C TYR A 82 -14.43 -21.52 -16.66
N LEU A 83 -14.34 -21.58 -15.34
CA LEU A 83 -14.66 -22.77 -14.55
C LEU A 83 -16.18 -22.77 -14.29
N VAL A 84 -16.84 -23.83 -14.73
CA VAL A 84 -18.29 -24.03 -14.66
C VAL A 84 -18.59 -25.15 -13.66
N ILE A 85 -19.31 -24.84 -12.59
CA ILE A 85 -19.67 -25.79 -11.52
C ILE A 85 -21.19 -25.97 -11.51
N ALA A 86 -21.66 -27.19 -11.75
CA ALA A 86 -23.09 -27.52 -11.69
C ALA A 86 -23.47 -28.16 -10.35
N MET A 87 -24.58 -27.71 -9.78
CA MET A 87 -25.09 -28.13 -8.47
C MET A 87 -26.63 -28.20 -8.48
N PRO A 88 -27.28 -28.95 -7.57
CA PRO A 88 -28.72 -28.94 -7.40
C PRO A 88 -29.26 -27.51 -7.21
N LEU A 89 -30.42 -27.21 -7.80
CA LEU A 89 -31.11 -25.95 -7.55
C LEU A 89 -31.75 -25.99 -6.14
N CYS A 90 -31.30 -25.14 -5.23
CA CYS A 90 -31.80 -25.04 -3.87
C CYS A 90 -33.05 -24.14 -3.75
N GLU A 91 -33.78 -24.25 -2.64
CA GLU A 91 -35.03 -23.50 -2.42
C GLU A 91 -34.77 -22.03 -2.03
N LYS A 92 -33.93 -21.82 -1.00
CA LYS A 92 -33.51 -20.51 -0.48
C LYS A 92 -32.25 -20.64 0.38
N SER A 93 -31.58 -19.53 0.67
CA SER A 93 -30.48 -19.48 1.65
C SER A 93 -31.00 -19.25 3.08
N LEU A 94 -30.16 -19.49 4.10
CA LEU A 94 -30.47 -19.08 5.48
C LEU A 94 -30.49 -17.55 5.64
N TRP A 95 -29.82 -16.81 4.75
CA TRP A 95 -29.97 -15.36 4.64
C TRP A 95 -31.40 -14.95 4.22
N ASP A 96 -31.96 -15.62 3.20
CA ASP A 96 -33.36 -15.40 2.80
C ASP A 96 -34.32 -15.77 3.92
N ARG A 97 -34.08 -16.89 4.62
CA ARG A 97 -34.88 -17.29 5.79
C ARG A 97 -34.82 -16.26 6.92
N LEU A 98 -33.65 -15.67 7.19
CA LEU A 98 -33.50 -14.58 8.15
C LEU A 98 -34.28 -13.32 7.74
N ARG A 99 -34.27 -12.98 6.45
CA ARG A 99 -35.08 -11.87 5.91
C ARG A 99 -36.58 -12.13 6.12
N GLU A 100 -37.07 -13.33 5.81
CA GLU A 100 -38.47 -13.72 6.03
C GLU A 100 -38.89 -13.64 7.51
N CYS A 101 -38.04 -14.07 8.44
CA CYS A 101 -38.29 -13.91 9.88
C CYS A 101 -38.38 -12.43 10.29
N ARG A 102 -37.50 -11.58 9.76
CA ARG A 102 -37.50 -10.13 10.05
C ARG A 102 -38.70 -9.40 9.45
N GLU A 103 -39.16 -9.81 8.27
CA GLU A 103 -40.42 -9.32 7.67
C GLU A 103 -41.64 -9.70 8.51
N GLN A 104 -41.58 -10.84 9.20
CA GLN A 104 -42.58 -11.29 10.19
C GLN A 104 -42.43 -10.62 11.57
N GLY A 105 -41.50 -9.67 11.72
CA GLY A 105 -41.26 -8.94 12.98
C GLY A 105 -40.43 -9.70 14.02
N LEU A 106 -39.88 -10.87 13.68
CA LEU A 106 -38.99 -11.62 14.57
C LEU A 106 -37.56 -11.03 14.50
N PRO A 107 -36.80 -11.03 15.62
CA PRO A 107 -35.41 -10.57 15.60
C PRO A 107 -34.48 -11.49 14.79
N GLY A 108 -34.82 -12.78 14.70
CA GLY A 108 -34.06 -13.82 14.00
C GLY A 108 -34.88 -15.08 13.80
N LEU A 109 -34.24 -16.18 13.44
CA LEU A 109 -34.89 -17.50 13.28
C LEU A 109 -35.42 -18.01 14.63
N PRO A 110 -36.56 -18.73 14.63
CA PRO A 110 -37.00 -19.51 15.78
C PRO A 110 -35.90 -20.42 16.30
N ARG A 111 -35.78 -20.48 17.63
CA ARG A 111 -34.67 -21.13 18.33
C ARG A 111 -34.50 -22.59 17.93
N ASP A 112 -35.59 -23.36 17.95
CA ASP A 112 -35.55 -24.81 17.75
C ASP A 112 -35.28 -25.17 16.28
N GLU A 113 -35.82 -24.36 15.35
CA GLU A 113 -35.50 -24.43 13.92
C GLU A 113 -33.99 -24.19 13.69
N LEU A 114 -33.45 -23.13 14.28
CA LEU A 114 -32.03 -22.81 14.17
C LEU A 114 -31.13 -23.89 14.81
N MET A 115 -31.52 -24.47 15.95
CA MET A 115 -30.71 -25.51 16.59
C MET A 115 -30.63 -26.80 15.76
N GLY A 116 -31.67 -27.13 14.99
CA GLY A 116 -31.60 -28.20 13.97
C GLY A 116 -30.56 -27.90 12.90
N TYR A 117 -30.65 -26.71 12.28
CA TYR A 117 -29.70 -26.26 11.25
C TYR A 117 -28.25 -26.20 11.77
N MET A 118 -28.03 -25.79 13.02
CA MET A 118 -26.69 -25.74 13.61
C MET A 118 -26.08 -27.13 13.80
N ASP A 119 -26.87 -28.16 14.14
CA ASP A 119 -26.37 -29.54 14.30
C ASP A 119 -25.95 -30.14 12.94
N GLU A 120 -26.80 -29.95 11.92
CA GLU A 120 -26.52 -30.33 10.53
C GLU A 120 -25.25 -29.65 9.99
N MET A 121 -25.08 -28.35 10.26
CA MET A 121 -23.90 -27.57 9.84
C MET A 121 -22.64 -27.96 10.61
N ALA A 122 -22.71 -28.14 11.92
CA ALA A 122 -21.58 -28.67 12.70
C ALA A 122 -21.16 -30.07 12.20
N SER A 123 -22.15 -30.89 11.80
CA SER A 123 -21.91 -32.19 11.20
C SER A 123 -21.12 -32.10 9.88
N ALA A 124 -21.49 -31.16 9.01
CA ALA A 124 -20.82 -30.91 7.73
C ALA A 124 -19.41 -30.32 7.88
N VAL A 125 -19.25 -29.33 8.77
CA VAL A 125 -17.99 -28.59 8.95
C VAL A 125 -16.91 -29.48 9.60
N ASP A 126 -17.29 -30.31 10.58
CA ASP A 126 -16.35 -31.28 11.16
C ASP A 126 -15.98 -32.37 10.14
N TYR A 127 -16.95 -32.84 9.33
CA TYR A 127 -16.68 -33.78 8.24
C TYR A 127 -15.68 -33.23 7.22
N LEU A 128 -15.78 -31.94 6.87
CA LEU A 128 -14.83 -31.25 6.01
C LEU A 128 -13.44 -31.10 6.66
N ASN A 129 -13.38 -30.60 7.90
CA ASN A 129 -12.11 -30.25 8.55
C ASN A 129 -11.26 -31.43 9.00
N GLU A 130 -11.86 -32.59 9.31
CA GLU A 130 -11.08 -33.77 9.72
C GLU A 130 -10.15 -34.28 8.60
N PRO A 131 -8.96 -34.81 8.92
CA PRO A 131 -8.00 -35.33 7.95
C PRO A 131 -8.44 -36.70 7.38
N ARG A 132 -9.48 -36.67 6.53
CA ARG A 132 -10.12 -37.85 5.94
C ARG A 132 -10.19 -37.85 4.42
N HIS A 133 -10.06 -36.69 3.78
CA HIS A 133 -10.19 -36.53 2.33
C HIS A 133 -8.87 -36.84 1.64
N GLU A 134 -8.90 -37.60 0.55
CA GLU A 134 -7.69 -38.00 -0.17
C GLU A 134 -7.22 -36.86 -1.08
N ALA A 135 -5.98 -36.41 -0.90
CA ALA A 135 -5.30 -35.54 -1.86
C ALA A 135 -4.72 -36.37 -3.01
N GLY A 136 -4.46 -35.75 -4.16
CA GLY A 136 -3.93 -36.43 -5.36
C GLY A 136 -2.53 -37.05 -5.22
N ASP A 137 -1.89 -36.95 -4.04
CA ASP A 137 -0.65 -37.62 -3.64
C ASP A 137 -0.88 -38.85 -2.73
N GLY A 138 -2.15 -39.21 -2.46
CA GLY A 138 -2.57 -40.29 -1.56
C GLY A 138 -2.61 -39.92 -0.07
N ARG A 139 -2.29 -38.66 0.29
CA ARG A 139 -2.31 -38.21 1.69
C ARG A 139 -3.72 -37.82 2.12
N LYS A 140 -4.12 -38.21 3.33
CA LYS A 140 -5.36 -37.72 3.94
C LYS A 140 -5.18 -36.30 4.48
N VAL A 141 -6.08 -35.40 4.09
CA VAL A 141 -6.07 -33.97 4.45
C VAL A 141 -7.44 -33.52 4.94
N GLY A 142 -7.44 -32.49 5.79
CA GLY A 142 -8.63 -31.73 6.15
C GLY A 142 -8.86 -30.60 5.16
N VAL A 143 -10.11 -30.24 4.93
CA VAL A 143 -10.53 -29.17 4.01
C VAL A 143 -11.27 -28.10 4.80
N GLN A 144 -10.68 -26.93 4.96
CA GLN A 144 -11.34 -25.77 5.58
C GLN A 144 -12.34 -25.15 4.59
N HIS A 145 -13.47 -24.67 5.09
CA HIS A 145 -14.51 -24.01 4.30
C HIS A 145 -14.17 -22.55 4.02
N ARG A 146 -13.68 -21.81 5.03
CA ARG A 146 -13.19 -20.41 4.97
C ARG A 146 -14.24 -19.32 4.76
N ASP A 147 -15.36 -19.63 4.10
CA ASP A 147 -16.46 -18.66 3.88
C ASP A 147 -17.82 -19.17 4.44
N ILE A 148 -17.87 -19.50 5.74
CA ILE A 148 -19.13 -19.92 6.39
C ILE A 148 -19.94 -18.67 6.79
N LYS A 149 -21.07 -18.49 6.12
CA LYS A 149 -22.02 -17.39 6.35
C LYS A 149 -23.44 -17.79 5.92
N PRO A 150 -24.52 -17.11 6.39
CA PRO A 150 -25.91 -17.39 6.02
C PRO A 150 -26.21 -17.47 4.51
N HIS A 151 -25.42 -16.79 3.67
CA HIS A 151 -25.58 -16.79 2.22
C HIS A 151 -25.15 -18.11 1.56
N ASN A 152 -24.21 -18.84 2.17
CA ASN A 152 -23.62 -20.07 1.61
C ASN A 152 -24.27 -21.34 2.20
N ILE A 153 -25.29 -21.18 3.07
CA ILE A 153 -26.04 -22.28 3.66
C ILE A 153 -27.45 -22.27 3.06
N PHE A 154 -27.79 -23.33 2.35
CA PHE A 154 -29.04 -23.45 1.60
C PHE A 154 -29.99 -24.47 2.23
N LEU A 155 -31.29 -24.25 2.05
CA LEU A 155 -32.34 -25.21 2.40
C LEU A 155 -32.74 -26.05 1.18
N VAL A 156 -32.82 -27.37 1.40
CA VAL A 156 -33.29 -28.36 0.43
C VAL A 156 -34.11 -29.41 1.18
N GLY A 157 -35.42 -29.46 0.93
CA GLY A 157 -36.34 -30.41 1.58
C GLY A 157 -36.45 -30.22 3.09
N GLY A 158 -36.21 -29.01 3.60
CA GLY A 158 -36.21 -28.68 5.02
C GLY A 158 -34.89 -28.91 5.78
N SER A 159 -33.87 -29.50 5.14
CA SER A 159 -32.53 -29.67 5.71
C SER A 159 -31.51 -28.72 5.07
N THR A 160 -30.46 -28.40 5.83
CA THR A 160 -29.36 -27.52 5.38
C THR A 160 -28.33 -28.22 4.51
N ARG A 161 -27.77 -27.43 3.58
CA ARG A 161 -26.70 -27.80 2.64
C ARG A 161 -25.69 -26.65 2.57
N LEU A 162 -24.48 -26.89 3.03
CA LEU A 162 -23.37 -25.94 2.94
C LEU A 162 -22.73 -26.01 1.55
N ALA A 163 -22.62 -24.86 0.88
CA ALA A 163 -22.16 -24.70 -0.50
C ALA A 163 -20.86 -23.88 -0.59
N ASP A 164 -20.22 -23.88 -1.76
CA ASP A 164 -18.98 -23.15 -2.07
C ASP A 164 -17.70 -23.57 -1.28
N PHE A 165 -17.77 -24.67 -0.54
CA PHE A 165 -16.60 -25.30 0.07
C PHE A 165 -15.53 -25.65 -0.98
N GLY A 166 -14.27 -25.35 -0.67
CA GLY A 166 -13.13 -25.63 -1.56
C GLY A 166 -12.96 -24.71 -2.77
N VAL A 167 -14.02 -24.01 -3.22
CA VAL A 167 -13.93 -22.97 -4.26
C VAL A 167 -13.07 -21.80 -3.79
N ALA A 168 -13.15 -21.44 -2.50
CA ALA A 168 -12.29 -20.42 -1.89
C ALA A 168 -10.78 -20.73 -2.03
N LYS A 169 -10.37 -22.00 -1.84
CA LYS A 169 -8.96 -22.42 -1.95
C LYS A 169 -8.41 -22.35 -3.38
N ILE A 170 -9.27 -22.58 -4.37
CA ILE A 170 -8.94 -22.42 -5.80
C ILE A 170 -8.61 -20.94 -6.06
N LEU A 171 -9.46 -20.05 -5.57
CA LEU A 171 -9.35 -18.60 -5.76
C LEU A 171 -8.19 -17.96 -4.97
N GLU A 172 -7.82 -18.52 -3.82
CA GLU A 172 -6.63 -18.09 -3.05
C GLU A 172 -5.30 -18.37 -3.76
N GLY A 173 -5.26 -19.19 -4.81
CA GLY A 173 -4.10 -19.26 -5.71
C GLY A 173 -3.73 -17.91 -6.35
N ARG A 174 -4.65 -16.93 -6.29
CA ARG A 174 -4.52 -15.54 -6.75
C ARG A 174 -4.32 -14.55 -5.60
N ALA A 175 -3.64 -14.94 -4.53
CA ALA A 175 -3.33 -14.09 -3.36
C ALA A 175 -2.33 -12.96 -3.69
N GLY A 176 -2.78 -12.00 -4.49
CA GLY A 176 -2.10 -10.75 -4.83
C GLY A 176 -3.04 -9.57 -5.10
N GLU A 177 -4.34 -9.80 -5.41
CA GLU A 177 -5.25 -8.72 -5.84
C GLU A 177 -6.64 -8.68 -5.16
N HIS A 178 -6.98 -9.59 -4.24
CA HIS A 178 -8.35 -9.67 -3.68
C HIS A 178 -8.43 -9.66 -2.14
N THR A 179 -8.17 -8.50 -1.54
CA THR A 179 -8.70 -8.16 -0.19
C THR A 179 -10.21 -7.84 -0.21
N GLY A 180 -10.81 -7.63 -1.40
CA GLY A 180 -12.23 -7.27 -1.55
C GLY A 180 -13.24 -8.41 -1.49
N ASN A 181 -12.82 -9.69 -1.49
CA ASN A 181 -13.70 -10.85 -1.72
C ASN A 181 -13.85 -11.80 -0.51
N MET A 182 -13.19 -11.55 0.62
CA MET A 182 -13.53 -12.21 1.88
C MET A 182 -14.71 -11.47 2.51
N SER A 183 -15.67 -12.16 3.14
CA SER A 183 -16.69 -11.48 3.94
C SER A 183 -16.15 -11.16 5.34
N PRO A 184 -15.68 -9.92 5.62
CA PRO A 184 -14.88 -9.61 6.81
C PRO A 184 -15.69 -9.76 8.11
N HIS A 185 -17.02 -9.74 8.02
CA HIS A 185 -17.96 -9.89 9.12
C HIS A 185 -18.03 -11.30 9.75
N TYR A 186 -17.44 -12.32 9.12
CA TYR A 186 -17.48 -13.70 9.62
C TYR A 186 -16.07 -14.31 9.79
N VAL A 187 -15.02 -13.57 9.42
CA VAL A 187 -13.65 -14.06 9.38
C VAL A 187 -13.10 -14.29 10.79
N ALA A 188 -12.40 -15.40 10.99
CA ALA A 188 -11.72 -15.66 12.26
C ALA A 188 -10.44 -14.79 12.37
N PRO A 189 -10.08 -14.29 13.56
CA PRO A 189 -8.90 -13.43 13.76
C PRO A 189 -7.61 -13.98 13.12
N GLU A 190 -7.36 -15.28 13.27
CA GLU A 190 -6.14 -15.93 12.80
C GLU A 190 -5.99 -15.98 11.27
N VAL A 191 -7.11 -15.92 10.52
CA VAL A 191 -7.11 -15.92 9.04
C VAL A 191 -6.48 -14.64 8.49
N LEU A 192 -6.63 -13.53 9.22
CA LEU A 192 -6.02 -12.24 8.88
C LEU A 192 -4.49 -12.28 8.98
N ASP A 193 -3.94 -13.21 9.77
CA ASP A 193 -2.50 -13.51 9.88
C ASP A 193 -2.05 -14.64 8.93
N GLY A 194 -2.90 -15.09 8.01
CA GLY A 194 -2.65 -16.27 7.17
C GLY A 194 -2.61 -17.61 7.91
N ARG A 195 -2.97 -17.64 9.20
CA ARG A 195 -3.04 -18.87 10.01
C ARG A 195 -4.42 -19.51 9.84
N MET A 196 -4.48 -20.81 9.60
CA MET A 196 -5.76 -21.54 9.48
C MET A 196 -5.72 -22.86 10.25
N CYS A 197 -6.84 -23.17 10.91
CA CYS A 197 -7.03 -24.39 11.71
C CYS A 197 -8.48 -24.86 11.65
N GLN A 198 -8.79 -26.02 12.22
CA GLN A 198 -10.17 -26.53 12.30
C GLN A 198 -11.12 -25.61 13.09
N GLN A 199 -10.59 -24.84 14.05
CA GLN A 199 -11.38 -23.89 14.86
C GLN A 199 -11.64 -22.55 14.15
N THR A 200 -11.06 -22.33 12.95
CA THR A 200 -11.35 -21.17 12.10
C THR A 200 -12.79 -21.21 11.61
N ASP A 201 -13.21 -22.31 11.01
CA ASP A 201 -14.59 -22.50 10.54
C ASP A 201 -15.60 -22.49 11.70
N GLN A 202 -15.19 -22.92 12.90
CA GLN A 202 -16.02 -22.84 14.11
C GLN A 202 -16.34 -21.40 14.52
N TYR A 203 -15.37 -20.48 14.40
CA TYR A 203 -15.60 -19.06 14.68
C TYR A 203 -16.63 -18.47 13.70
N SER A 204 -16.48 -18.75 12.40
CA SER A 204 -17.42 -18.31 11.36
C SER A 204 -18.82 -18.93 11.55
N LEU A 205 -18.90 -20.18 12.02
CA LEU A 205 -20.16 -20.83 12.40
C LEU A 205 -20.80 -20.17 13.64
N ALA A 206 -20.00 -19.74 14.63
CA ALA A 206 -20.51 -19.00 15.80
C ALA A 206 -21.01 -17.58 15.42
N MET A 207 -20.28 -16.86 14.57
CA MET A 207 -20.74 -15.58 14.00
C MET A 207 -22.04 -15.74 13.21
N THR A 208 -22.14 -16.83 12.43
CA THR A 208 -23.36 -17.21 11.69
C THR A 208 -24.53 -17.47 12.64
N TYR A 209 -24.32 -18.21 13.73
CA TYR A 209 -25.35 -18.44 14.75
C TYR A 209 -25.88 -17.13 15.33
N CYS A 210 -25.00 -16.24 15.80
CA CYS A 210 -25.42 -14.95 16.36
C CYS A 210 -26.26 -14.13 15.38
N HIS A 211 -25.84 -14.08 14.12
CA HIS A 211 -26.55 -13.33 13.09
C HIS A 211 -27.93 -13.94 12.79
N LEU A 212 -28.03 -15.26 12.64
CA LEU A 212 -29.32 -15.95 12.43
C LEU A 212 -30.25 -15.85 13.66
N ARG A 213 -29.70 -15.88 14.87
CA ARG A 213 -30.45 -15.88 16.14
C ARG A 213 -30.98 -14.50 16.54
N THR A 214 -30.24 -13.43 16.20
CA THR A 214 -30.51 -12.05 16.69
C THR A 214 -30.72 -11.01 15.60
N GLY A 215 -30.47 -11.35 14.33
CA GLY A 215 -30.50 -10.41 13.21
C GLY A 215 -29.37 -9.38 13.22
N ARG A 216 -28.33 -9.58 14.05
CA ARG A 216 -27.19 -8.67 14.25
C ARG A 216 -25.89 -9.46 14.34
N LEU A 217 -24.81 -8.84 13.87
CA LEU A 217 -23.45 -9.37 14.03
C LEU A 217 -22.85 -8.92 15.37
N PRO A 218 -22.12 -9.79 16.09
CA PRO A 218 -21.44 -9.45 17.35
C PRO A 218 -20.34 -8.37 17.23
N PHE A 219 -19.81 -8.15 16.03
CA PHE A 219 -18.81 -7.13 15.71
C PHE A 219 -19.34 -6.23 14.61
N ARG A 220 -19.17 -4.92 14.76
CA ARG A 220 -19.76 -3.89 13.89
C ARG A 220 -18.80 -2.71 13.77
N GLY A 221 -18.88 -1.98 12.65
CA GLY A 221 -18.11 -0.77 12.40
C GLY A 221 -18.58 -0.12 11.09
N ASP A 222 -18.26 1.15 10.91
CA ASP A 222 -18.68 1.96 9.75
C ASP A 222 -17.77 1.75 8.52
N SER A 223 -16.81 0.84 8.62
CA SER A 223 -15.91 0.43 7.53
C SER A 223 -15.35 -0.97 7.79
N ILE A 224 -14.91 -1.66 6.73
CA ILE A 224 -14.28 -2.98 6.79
C ILE A 224 -13.11 -3.01 7.78
N SER A 225 -12.27 -1.96 7.80
CA SER A 225 -11.14 -1.83 8.72
C SER A 225 -11.57 -1.79 10.20
N GLN A 226 -12.71 -1.15 10.52
CA GLN A 226 -13.26 -1.15 11.88
C GLN A 226 -13.84 -2.52 12.27
N VAL A 227 -14.46 -3.23 11.32
CA VAL A 227 -14.96 -4.60 11.54
C VAL A 227 -13.79 -5.56 11.80
N ILE A 228 -12.74 -5.49 10.99
CA ILE A 228 -11.49 -6.25 11.19
C ILE A 228 -10.87 -5.92 12.56
N TYR A 229 -10.76 -4.63 12.91
CA TYR A 229 -10.28 -4.21 14.23
C TYR A 229 -11.15 -4.78 15.38
N ALA A 230 -12.47 -4.83 15.21
CA ALA A 230 -13.38 -5.40 16.20
C ALA A 230 -13.20 -6.93 16.35
N HIS A 231 -13.03 -7.65 15.23
CA HIS A 231 -12.70 -9.07 15.23
C HIS A 231 -11.35 -9.34 15.94
N LEU A 232 -10.34 -8.50 15.76
CA LEU A 232 -9.03 -8.64 16.42
C LEU A 232 -9.05 -8.25 17.90
N HIS A 233 -9.68 -7.13 18.27
CA HIS A 233 -9.42 -6.47 19.56
C HIS A 233 -10.63 -6.20 20.46
N GLN A 234 -11.85 -6.27 19.95
CA GLN A 234 -13.05 -5.96 20.75
C GLN A 234 -13.68 -7.22 21.35
N LEU A 235 -14.43 -7.03 22.44
CA LEU A 235 -15.34 -8.04 22.98
C LEU A 235 -16.61 -8.10 22.12
N ALA A 236 -17.17 -9.30 21.95
CA ALA A 236 -18.37 -9.53 21.16
C ALA A 236 -19.62 -8.93 21.84
N ASP A 237 -20.43 -8.16 21.11
CA ASP A 237 -21.77 -7.78 21.60
C ASP A 237 -22.72 -8.99 21.47
N LEU A 238 -22.88 -9.71 22.58
CA LEU A 238 -23.78 -10.85 22.69
C LEU A 238 -25.08 -10.51 23.45
N SER A 239 -25.38 -9.22 23.65
CA SER A 239 -26.55 -8.75 24.42
C SER A 239 -27.91 -9.20 23.87
N GLY A 240 -27.96 -9.60 22.59
CA GLY A 240 -29.14 -10.18 21.95
C GLY A 240 -29.41 -11.66 22.27
N LEU A 241 -28.53 -12.33 23.01
CA LEU A 241 -28.66 -13.74 23.40
C LEU A 241 -28.97 -13.89 24.90
N PRO A 242 -29.70 -14.93 25.34
CA PRO A 242 -29.78 -15.35 26.74
C PRO A 242 -28.40 -15.64 27.34
N GLU A 243 -28.19 -15.35 28.62
CA GLU A 243 -26.89 -15.50 29.29
C GLU A 243 -26.27 -16.93 29.18
N PRO A 244 -27.05 -18.04 29.22
CA PRO A 244 -26.51 -19.36 28.93
C PRO A 244 -25.94 -19.51 27.52
N GLU A 245 -26.63 -18.97 26.50
CA GLU A 245 -26.16 -18.94 25.11
C GLU A 245 -24.90 -18.06 24.98
N GLN A 246 -24.88 -16.90 25.66
CA GLN A 246 -23.73 -15.97 25.65
C GLN A 246 -22.42 -16.64 26.11
N ARG A 247 -22.43 -17.41 27.19
CA ARG A 247 -21.21 -18.09 27.70
C ARG A 247 -20.62 -19.06 26.68
N VAL A 248 -21.46 -19.83 26.01
CA VAL A 248 -21.02 -20.84 25.02
C VAL A 248 -20.44 -20.15 23.79
N VAL A 249 -21.12 -19.11 23.29
CA VAL A 249 -20.68 -18.31 22.14
C VAL A 249 -19.42 -17.52 22.43
N THR A 250 -19.28 -16.94 23.64
CA THR A 250 -18.06 -16.22 24.06
C THR A 250 -16.82 -17.09 23.90
N ARG A 251 -16.91 -18.38 24.26
CA ARG A 251 -15.81 -19.33 24.06
C ARG A 251 -15.54 -19.60 22.58
N SER A 252 -16.57 -19.76 21.75
CA SER A 252 -16.41 -19.97 20.30
C SER A 252 -15.84 -18.76 19.56
N LEU A 253 -15.99 -17.56 20.13
CA LEU A 253 -15.45 -16.29 19.62
C LEU A 253 -14.16 -15.85 20.34
N ALA A 254 -13.50 -16.75 21.08
CA ALA A 254 -12.19 -16.48 21.66
C ALA A 254 -11.17 -16.14 20.55
N LYS A 255 -10.28 -15.19 20.82
CA LYS A 255 -9.34 -14.69 19.80
C LYS A 255 -8.34 -15.78 19.42
N GLU A 256 -7.74 -16.45 20.41
CA GLU A 256 -6.91 -17.63 20.17
C GLU A 256 -7.77 -18.86 19.81
N PRO A 257 -7.41 -19.61 18.74
CA PRO A 257 -8.16 -20.80 18.33
C PRO A 257 -8.18 -21.94 19.37
N ASP A 258 -7.14 -22.06 20.18
CA ASP A 258 -6.99 -23.15 21.17
C ASP A 258 -7.90 -22.97 22.41
N ASP A 259 -8.35 -21.75 22.70
CA ASP A 259 -9.30 -21.44 23.77
C ASP A 259 -10.76 -21.84 23.40
N ARG A 260 -11.02 -22.06 22.11
CA ARG A 260 -12.36 -22.38 21.56
C ARG A 260 -12.77 -23.83 21.89
N TRP A 261 -13.82 -24.33 21.25
CA TRP A 261 -14.21 -25.74 21.38
C TRP A 261 -13.33 -26.61 20.47
N PRO A 262 -13.12 -27.91 20.78
CA PRO A 262 -12.25 -28.77 19.96
C PRO A 262 -12.78 -29.00 18.54
N ASN A 263 -14.10 -28.89 18.32
CA ASN A 263 -14.76 -29.01 17.01
C ASN A 263 -16.17 -28.38 17.04
N CYS A 264 -16.81 -28.23 15.88
CA CYS A 264 -18.11 -27.59 15.76
C CYS A 264 -19.24 -28.36 16.47
N ARG A 265 -19.19 -29.71 16.47
CA ARG A 265 -20.15 -30.54 17.23
C ARG A 265 -20.05 -30.29 18.74
N ALA A 266 -18.85 -30.08 19.28
CA ALA A 266 -18.67 -29.77 20.70
C ALA A 266 -19.27 -28.40 21.05
N PHE A 267 -19.06 -27.40 20.20
CA PHE A 267 -19.71 -26.09 20.31
C PHE A 267 -21.25 -26.22 20.29
N VAL A 268 -21.81 -26.87 19.27
CA VAL A 268 -23.28 -26.95 19.11
C VAL A 268 -23.93 -27.81 20.21
N ARG A 269 -23.30 -28.87 20.71
CA ARG A 269 -23.80 -29.61 21.89
C ARG A 269 -23.82 -28.78 23.15
N ALA A 270 -22.79 -27.97 23.40
CA ALA A 270 -22.78 -27.04 24.53
C ALA A 270 -23.90 -25.99 24.40
N LEU A 271 -24.18 -25.54 23.17
CA LEU A 271 -25.24 -24.59 22.86
C LEU A 271 -26.64 -25.20 23.02
N GLN A 272 -26.85 -26.45 22.58
CA GLN A 272 -28.07 -27.23 22.83
C GLN A 272 -28.31 -27.41 24.34
N ALA A 273 -27.28 -27.73 25.12
CA ALA A 273 -27.39 -27.85 26.58
C ALA A 273 -27.74 -26.52 27.26
N ALA A 274 -27.12 -25.42 26.81
CA ALA A 274 -27.43 -24.07 27.31
C ALA A 274 -28.90 -23.66 27.05
N VAL A 275 -29.43 -24.04 25.89
CA VAL A 275 -30.85 -23.86 25.52
C VAL A 275 -31.77 -24.67 26.44
N LEU A 276 -31.50 -25.97 26.63
CA LEU A 276 -32.36 -26.85 27.44
C LEU A 276 -32.38 -26.47 28.93
N HIS A 277 -31.30 -25.89 29.45
CA HIS A 277 -31.27 -25.38 30.82
C HIS A 277 -32.24 -24.20 31.05
N GLU A 278 -32.58 -23.42 30.01
CA GLU A 278 -33.54 -22.32 30.11
C GLU A 278 -34.97 -22.83 30.41
N GLU A 279 -35.35 -23.99 29.85
CA GLU A 279 -36.67 -24.60 30.09
C GLU A 279 -36.82 -25.20 31.50
N SER A 280 -35.71 -25.53 32.15
CA SER A 280 -35.68 -26.18 33.47
C SER A 280 -35.76 -25.22 34.67
N SER A 281 -35.78 -23.91 34.42
CA SER A 281 -35.78 -22.88 35.46
C SER A 281 -37.22 -22.40 35.76
N PRO A 282 -37.74 -22.55 37.00
CA PRO A 282 -39.14 -22.20 37.30
C PRO A 282 -39.46 -20.72 37.05
N ALA A 283 -40.58 -20.48 36.36
CA ALA A 283 -41.04 -19.14 36.02
C ALA A 283 -41.25 -18.24 37.26
N HIS A 284 -40.84 -16.97 37.14
CA HIS A 284 -41.01 -15.97 38.19
C HIS A 284 -42.50 -15.67 38.46
N GLY A 285 -43.00 -16.07 39.64
CA GLY A 285 -44.21 -15.52 40.23
C GLY A 285 -43.92 -14.18 40.93
N ALA A 286 -44.64 -13.12 40.58
CA ALA A 286 -44.35 -11.76 41.04
C ALA A 286 -44.90 -11.43 42.43
N VAL A 287 -44.10 -10.78 43.31
CA VAL A 287 -44.55 -9.82 44.34
C VAL A 287 -43.45 -8.80 44.70
N GLY A 288 -43.76 -7.49 44.60
CA GLY A 288 -43.51 -6.46 45.63
C GLY A 288 -42.08 -5.96 46.00
N PRO A 289 -41.84 -4.63 46.11
CA PRO A 289 -40.52 -4.08 46.49
C PRO A 289 -40.35 -3.66 47.97
N LEU A 290 -39.13 -3.91 48.51
CA LEU A 290 -38.43 -3.22 49.63
C LEU A 290 -39.03 -3.39 51.07
N PRO A 291 -38.31 -3.07 52.19
CA PRO A 291 -36.98 -2.45 52.35
C PRO A 291 -35.99 -3.15 53.33
N MET A 292 -34.88 -2.46 53.65
CA MET A 292 -33.79 -2.84 54.58
C MET A 292 -34.21 -3.05 56.05
N THR A 293 -33.53 -3.92 56.82
CA THR A 293 -32.72 -3.55 58.02
C THR A 293 -32.06 -4.74 58.79
N VAL A 294 -30.82 -4.49 59.26
CA VAL A 294 -30.13 -4.97 60.50
C VAL A 294 -29.91 -6.50 60.77
N ALA A 295 -28.70 -6.79 61.28
CA ALA A 295 -28.13 -8.08 61.74
C ALA A 295 -28.72 -8.54 63.13
N PRO A 296 -28.24 -9.59 63.88
CA PRO A 296 -26.97 -10.32 63.75
C PRO A 296 -26.89 -11.84 64.12
N SER A 297 -25.74 -12.44 63.77
CA SER A 297 -24.92 -13.43 64.53
C SER A 297 -25.43 -14.80 65.05
N ARG A 298 -24.61 -15.83 64.74
CA ARG A 298 -24.26 -17.05 65.55
C ARG A 298 -25.38 -18.11 65.72
N LEU A 299 -25.14 -19.42 65.92
CA LEU A 299 -24.00 -20.30 66.31
C LEU A 299 -24.22 -21.66 65.55
N GLU A 300 -23.29 -22.56 65.18
CA GLU A 300 -22.42 -23.51 65.94
C GLU A 300 -21.66 -24.37 64.87
N THR A 301 -20.33 -24.60 64.94
CA THR A 301 -19.61 -25.85 65.34
C THR A 301 -20.18 -27.19 64.84
N ALA A 302 -19.47 -28.23 64.38
CA ALA A 302 -18.05 -28.57 64.09
C ALA A 302 -18.07 -29.75 63.04
N SER A 303 -17.02 -30.38 62.49
CA SER A 303 -15.70 -30.73 63.03
C SER A 303 -14.68 -31.19 61.95
N GLU A 304 -13.44 -31.38 62.41
CA GLU A 304 -12.14 -31.69 61.79
C GLU A 304 -12.02 -32.80 60.71
N THR A 305 -10.97 -32.69 59.87
CA THR A 305 -9.82 -33.65 59.85
C THR A 305 -8.58 -33.00 59.19
N ARG A 306 -7.35 -33.38 59.59
CA ARG A 306 -6.05 -32.72 59.30
C ARG A 306 -5.18 -33.46 58.27
N LEU A 307 -4.22 -32.74 57.68
CA LEU A 307 -2.77 -33.07 57.44
C LEU A 307 -2.26 -32.19 56.27
N ALA A 308 -1.34 -31.22 56.31
CA ALA A 308 -0.19 -30.80 57.14
C ALA A 308 1.16 -30.98 56.41
N LEU A 309 1.91 -29.87 56.21
CA LEU A 309 3.39 -29.67 56.17
C LEU A 309 3.69 -28.32 55.48
N SER A 310 4.00 -27.24 56.24
CA SER A 310 5.35 -26.77 56.62
C SER A 310 5.91 -25.74 55.61
N SER A 311 5.70 -24.42 55.74
CA SER A 311 6.21 -23.45 56.74
C SER A 311 7.64 -22.92 56.48
N HIS A 312 7.78 -21.60 56.37
CA HIS A 312 8.93 -20.79 56.84
C HIS A 312 8.48 -19.31 56.97
N GLN A 313 8.84 -18.64 58.07
CA GLN A 313 8.61 -17.21 58.32
C GLN A 313 9.82 -16.37 57.86
N PRO A 314 9.75 -15.03 57.96
CA PRO A 314 10.42 -14.43 59.13
C PRO A 314 9.58 -13.40 59.89
N SER A 315 10.03 -13.12 61.11
CA SER A 315 9.38 -12.26 62.12
C SER A 315 9.80 -10.78 62.04
N SER A 316 9.15 -9.97 62.86
CA SER A 316 9.12 -8.51 62.90
C SER A 316 10.20 -7.82 63.75
N LEU A 317 10.12 -6.47 63.76
CA LEU A 317 10.79 -5.49 64.64
C LEU A 317 12.23 -5.14 64.20
N ASP A 318 12.57 -3.86 64.02
CA ASP A 318 12.39 -2.83 65.05
C ASP A 318 12.02 -1.42 64.55
N SER A 319 11.69 -0.51 65.47
CA SER A 319 11.23 0.86 65.16
C SER A 319 11.83 1.94 66.08
N ARG A 320 12.38 3.00 65.47
CA ARG A 320 12.67 4.37 65.95
C ARG A 320 13.47 5.06 64.83
N THR A 321 13.21 6.30 64.41
CA THR A 321 13.25 7.52 65.23
C THR A 321 12.43 8.64 64.57
N GLN A 322 11.72 9.44 65.37
CA GLN A 322 11.07 10.69 64.93
C GLN A 322 12.09 11.85 64.93
N SER A 323 11.99 12.80 63.99
CA SER A 323 11.65 14.19 64.36
C SER A 323 11.50 15.12 63.15
N LEU A 324 10.33 15.73 63.11
CA LEU A 324 9.97 17.04 62.57
C LEU A 324 11.11 18.08 62.52
N TYR A 325 11.08 18.92 61.48
CA TYR A 325 11.09 20.37 61.66
C TYR A 325 10.18 21.05 60.63
N GLN A 326 9.22 21.85 61.11
CA GLN A 326 8.48 22.83 60.31
C GLN A 326 9.26 24.15 60.29
N ALA A 327 9.15 24.92 59.21
CA ALA A 327 9.36 26.35 59.23
C ALA A 327 8.32 27.03 58.33
N GLN A 328 7.60 28.01 58.89
CA GLN A 328 6.58 28.78 58.16
C GLN A 328 7.22 30.01 57.50
N GLY A 329 6.68 30.40 56.33
CA GLY A 329 6.94 31.69 55.70
C GLY A 329 5.70 32.09 54.88
N THR A 330 4.98 33.11 55.35
CA THR A 330 3.70 33.56 54.78
C THR A 330 3.83 34.85 53.96
N THR A 331 2.75 35.17 53.22
CA THR A 331 2.54 36.34 52.33
C THR A 331 3.17 36.19 50.92
N GLN A 332 2.55 36.64 49.82
CA GLN A 332 1.36 37.51 49.67
C GLN A 332 0.53 37.13 48.42
N ARG A 333 -0.78 37.46 48.42
CA ARG A 333 -1.72 37.23 47.30
C ARG A 333 -1.53 38.23 46.15
N ALA A 334 -1.77 37.76 44.92
CA ALA A 334 -2.34 38.56 43.83
C ALA A 334 -3.25 37.66 42.98
N ASP A 335 -4.50 38.08 42.75
CA ASP A 335 -5.52 37.33 42.00
C ASP A 335 -5.43 37.59 40.49
N ILE A 336 -5.49 36.54 39.65
CA ILE A 336 -6.06 36.60 38.29
C ILE A 336 -6.88 35.33 37.97
N GLY A 337 -8.20 35.49 38.00
CA GLY A 337 -9.26 34.78 37.25
C GLY A 337 -9.10 33.34 36.73
N SER A 338 -9.85 32.42 37.32
CA SER A 338 -10.33 31.19 36.67
C SER A 338 -11.70 31.40 36.00
N PRO A 339 -11.90 30.99 34.73
CA PRO A 339 -13.24 30.79 34.15
C PRO A 339 -13.90 29.48 34.64
N ALA A 340 -15.24 29.46 34.59
CA ALA A 340 -16.12 28.49 35.24
C ALA A 340 -16.33 27.16 34.48
N PRO A 341 -16.83 26.08 35.14
CA PRO A 341 -17.14 24.81 34.51
C PRO A 341 -18.44 24.83 33.67
N ALA A 342 -18.59 23.81 32.83
CA ALA A 342 -19.68 23.65 31.88
C ALA A 342 -21.07 23.45 32.53
N HIS A 343 -22.12 23.88 31.82
CA HIS A 343 -23.50 23.47 32.08
C HIS A 343 -24.17 22.92 30.79
N PRO A 344 -25.11 21.95 30.89
CA PRO A 344 -25.62 21.19 29.76
C PRO A 344 -26.92 21.76 29.20
N TRP A 345 -27.29 21.34 27.98
CA TRP A 345 -28.66 21.49 27.47
C TRP A 345 -29.21 20.17 26.90
N ARG A 346 -30.54 20.03 26.95
CA ARG A 346 -31.28 18.76 26.88
C ARG A 346 -32.00 18.58 25.54
N ASN A 347 -32.23 17.30 25.21
CA ASN A 347 -33.17 16.85 24.18
C ASN A 347 -34.55 17.54 24.22
N ARG A 348 -35.04 17.92 23.03
CA ARG A 348 -36.45 17.89 22.60
C ARG A 348 -36.43 17.50 21.10
N LEU A 349 -36.89 16.32 20.68
CA LEU A 349 -38.29 15.94 20.49
C LEU A 349 -39.14 16.98 19.74
N ILE A 350 -39.24 16.79 18.42
CA ILE A 350 -40.48 17.02 17.65
C ILE A 350 -40.67 15.78 16.77
N GLY A 351 -41.88 15.23 16.75
CA GLY A 351 -42.30 14.20 15.81
C GLY A 351 -43.77 14.41 15.43
N GLY A 352 -44.17 13.83 14.30
CA GLY A 352 -45.56 13.76 13.82
C GLY A 352 -45.80 14.54 12.53
N GLY A 353 -46.37 13.87 11.51
CA GLY A 353 -46.90 14.59 10.33
C GLY A 353 -46.98 13.88 8.97
N ILE A 354 -47.14 12.56 8.86
CA ILE A 354 -47.56 11.94 7.58
C ILE A 354 -48.69 10.93 7.82
N ALA A 355 -49.89 11.24 7.33
CA ALA A 355 -51.01 10.29 7.16
C ALA A 355 -52.04 10.85 6.14
N ALA A 356 -52.51 9.99 5.23
CA ALA A 356 -53.46 10.27 4.13
C ALA A 356 -52.96 11.28 3.07
N ILE A 357 -53.14 11.06 1.76
CA ILE A 357 -54.36 10.59 1.06
C ILE A 357 -54.14 9.34 0.19
N LEU A 358 -55.16 8.48 0.16
CA LEU A 358 -55.32 7.32 -0.74
C LEU A 358 -55.89 7.75 -2.11
N ALA A 359 -55.58 6.95 -3.15
CA ALA A 359 -56.50 6.42 -4.18
C ALA A 359 -55.95 6.48 -5.62
N GLY A 360 -56.21 5.41 -6.39
CA GLY A 360 -55.93 5.33 -7.83
C GLY A 360 -55.27 4.02 -8.24
N GLY A 361 -56.04 2.93 -8.32
CA GLY A 361 -55.55 1.62 -8.79
C GLY A 361 -56.38 1.06 -9.95
N ILE A 362 -55.99 -0.13 -10.43
CA ILE A 362 -56.80 -1.07 -11.24
C ILE A 362 -57.11 -0.57 -12.68
N ALA A 363 -57.00 -1.33 -13.77
CA ALA A 363 -56.33 -2.60 -14.13
C ALA A 363 -56.43 -2.74 -15.68
N PHE A 364 -55.77 -3.73 -16.28
CA PHE A 364 -56.46 -4.81 -17.04
C PHE A 364 -55.46 -5.83 -17.61
N ALA A 365 -55.81 -7.10 -17.53
CA ALA A 365 -55.13 -8.20 -18.23
C ALA A 365 -56.05 -8.74 -19.33
N LEU A 366 -55.49 -9.34 -20.40
CA LEU A 366 -56.22 -10.31 -21.23
C LEU A 366 -55.26 -11.19 -22.06
N LEU A 367 -55.46 -12.50 -21.93
CA LEU A 367 -54.96 -13.62 -22.76
C LEU A 367 -56.20 -14.15 -23.57
N PRO A 368 -56.20 -15.25 -24.37
CA PRO A 368 -55.11 -16.07 -24.93
C PRO A 368 -55.33 -16.60 -26.39
N LEU A 369 -54.38 -17.46 -26.84
CA LEU A 369 -54.53 -18.64 -27.74
C LEU A 369 -54.84 -18.51 -29.26
N LEU A 370 -53.98 -19.15 -30.08
CA LEU A 370 -54.32 -20.32 -30.92
C LEU A 370 -53.05 -21.09 -31.42
N ARG A 371 -53.23 -22.34 -31.88
CA ARG A 371 -52.24 -23.39 -32.24
C ARG A 371 -52.52 -23.87 -33.71
N PRO A 372 -51.90 -24.93 -34.31
CA PRO A 372 -50.59 -25.62 -34.12
C PRO A 372 -49.81 -25.93 -35.46
N GLY A 373 -48.65 -26.61 -35.37
CA GLY A 373 -47.96 -27.33 -36.48
C GLY A 373 -47.26 -28.61 -35.97
N LYS A 374 -47.08 -29.66 -36.81
CA LYS A 374 -46.77 -31.05 -36.39
C LYS A 374 -45.32 -31.54 -36.68
N ALA A 375 -44.88 -32.58 -35.94
CA ALA A 375 -43.64 -33.37 -36.11
C ALA A 375 -43.80 -34.55 -37.13
N PRO A 376 -42.80 -35.43 -37.42
CA PRO A 376 -42.35 -36.51 -36.49
C PRO A 376 -40.88 -37.09 -36.59
N LEU A 377 -40.38 -37.64 -35.46
CA LEU A 377 -39.67 -38.94 -35.20
C LEU A 377 -38.50 -39.44 -36.13
N SER A 378 -37.22 -39.64 -35.69
CA SER A 378 -36.60 -40.74 -34.86
C SER A 378 -35.92 -41.88 -35.67
N PRO A 379 -35.05 -42.79 -35.14
CA PRO A 379 -34.08 -42.78 -34.01
C PRO A 379 -32.69 -43.45 -34.37
N VAL A 380 -32.01 -44.06 -33.37
CA VAL A 380 -30.83 -45.00 -33.34
C VAL A 380 -29.59 -44.35 -32.67
N ALA A 381 -29.26 -44.57 -31.39
CA ALA A 381 -28.90 -45.79 -30.58
C ALA A 381 -27.38 -45.96 -30.41
N SER A 382 -26.94 -46.61 -29.31
CA SER A 382 -25.65 -46.32 -28.65
C SER A 382 -24.84 -47.57 -28.27
N GLN A 383 -23.49 -47.44 -28.23
CA GLN A 383 -22.52 -48.28 -27.47
C GLN A 383 -22.37 -49.77 -27.90
N PRO A 384 -21.37 -50.57 -27.40
CA PRO A 384 -20.40 -50.33 -26.31
C PRO A 384 -18.89 -50.68 -26.59
N ALA A 385 -18.11 -50.60 -25.50
CA ALA A 385 -16.66 -50.77 -25.26
C ALA A 385 -15.97 -52.10 -25.69
N GLU A 386 -14.61 -52.13 -25.72
CA GLU A 386 -13.77 -52.85 -24.72
C GLU A 386 -12.22 -52.82 -24.94
N ALA A 387 -11.50 -52.77 -23.80
CA ALA A 387 -10.27 -53.48 -23.37
C ALA A 387 -8.96 -53.70 -24.23
N VAL A 388 -7.84 -53.27 -23.62
CA VAL A 388 -6.56 -54.02 -23.37
C VAL A 388 -5.66 -54.50 -24.53
N SER A 389 -4.41 -54.00 -24.59
CA SER A 389 -3.17 -54.82 -24.48
C SER A 389 -1.83 -54.04 -24.56
N ARG A 390 -0.88 -54.45 -23.70
CA ARG A 390 0.60 -54.42 -23.82
C ARG A 390 1.06 -55.91 -23.85
N PRO A 391 2.33 -56.31 -24.07
CA PRO A 391 3.60 -55.54 -24.07
C PRO A 391 4.59 -55.87 -25.22
N ALA A 392 5.78 -55.24 -25.20
CA ALA A 392 7.05 -55.86 -25.64
C ALA A 392 8.26 -55.12 -25.02
N GLU A 393 9.28 -55.86 -24.60
CA GLU A 393 10.55 -55.35 -24.07
C GLU A 393 11.65 -55.26 -25.16
N GLY A 394 12.74 -54.56 -24.87
CA GLY A 394 13.90 -54.44 -25.77
C GLY A 394 15.14 -53.88 -25.08
N THR A 395 15.82 -54.70 -24.28
CA THR A 395 17.12 -54.38 -23.65
C THR A 395 18.27 -54.46 -24.66
N LEU A 396 19.29 -53.60 -24.55
CA LEU A 396 20.70 -53.96 -24.86
C LEU A 396 21.69 -52.98 -24.19
N ALA A 397 22.92 -53.46 -23.96
CA ALA A 397 23.90 -52.91 -23.01
C ALA A 397 25.09 -52.17 -23.66
N PRO A 398 25.95 -51.45 -22.89
CA PRO A 398 27.01 -50.57 -23.43
C PRO A 398 28.43 -51.17 -23.40
N LEU A 399 29.25 -50.78 -24.40
CA LEU A 399 30.70 -50.99 -24.58
C LEU A 399 31.20 -49.86 -25.53
N ALA A 400 32.42 -49.32 -25.52
CA ALA A 400 33.61 -49.39 -24.65
C ALA A 400 34.46 -48.08 -24.85
N SER A 401 35.29 -47.64 -23.90
CA SER A 401 36.80 -47.57 -23.97
C SER A 401 37.42 -46.92 -25.23
N SER A 402 38.47 -46.10 -25.20
CA SER A 402 39.41 -45.53 -24.18
C SER A 402 40.09 -44.28 -24.85
N ASP A 403 40.93 -43.41 -24.25
CA ASP A 403 42.09 -43.60 -23.37
C ASP A 403 42.61 -42.26 -22.76
N THR A 404 43.12 -42.32 -21.52
CA THR A 404 44.23 -41.50 -20.94
C THR A 404 44.13 -39.95 -20.83
N LEU A 405 44.74 -39.25 -19.86
CA LEU A 405 45.61 -39.60 -18.72
C LEU A 405 45.49 -38.57 -17.58
N SER A 406 46.03 -38.90 -16.40
CA SER A 406 45.85 -38.20 -15.11
C SER A 406 46.54 -36.83 -14.96
N THR A 407 45.94 -35.92 -14.18
CA THR A 407 46.67 -34.91 -13.39
C THR A 407 46.01 -34.64 -12.04
N SER A 408 46.81 -34.62 -10.98
CA SER A 408 46.44 -34.35 -9.59
C SER A 408 46.37 -32.85 -9.26
N SER A 409 45.66 -32.51 -8.17
CA SER A 409 45.53 -31.15 -7.62
C SER A 409 46.85 -30.45 -7.26
N PRO A 410 46.86 -29.12 -7.27
CA PRO A 410 47.62 -28.34 -6.30
C PRO A 410 46.79 -27.26 -5.58
N SER A 411 47.17 -26.96 -4.34
CA SER A 411 46.66 -25.88 -3.49
C SER A 411 47.45 -24.56 -3.74
N PRO A 412 47.08 -23.39 -3.15
CA PRO A 412 47.49 -22.08 -3.66
C PRO A 412 48.90 -21.65 -3.21
N PRO A 413 49.53 -20.69 -3.92
CA PRO A 413 50.82 -20.14 -3.53
C PRO A 413 50.70 -19.11 -2.39
N SER A 414 51.64 -19.21 -1.44
CA SER A 414 51.95 -18.18 -0.45
C SER A 414 53.43 -17.85 -0.53
N LEU A 415 53.75 -16.58 -0.81
CA LEU A 415 55.03 -15.93 -0.53
C LEU A 415 54.73 -14.42 -0.45
N ALA A 416 55.41 -13.56 0.30
CA ALA A 416 56.28 -13.61 1.46
C ALA A 416 56.73 -12.14 1.64
N ARG A 417 56.92 -11.67 2.87
CA ARG A 417 57.36 -10.28 3.12
C ARG A 417 58.78 -10.05 2.59
N SER A 418 59.01 -8.88 1.98
CA SER A 418 60.34 -8.24 1.95
C SER A 418 60.22 -6.83 2.51
N ALA A 419 61.11 -6.48 3.45
CA ALA A 419 61.09 -5.20 4.13
C ALA A 419 62.15 -4.27 3.51
N LEU A 420 61.71 -3.09 3.07
CA LEU A 420 62.60 -1.98 2.70
C LEU A 420 62.11 -0.70 3.39
N LYS A 421 63.00 -0.10 4.19
CA LYS A 421 62.84 1.22 4.81
C LYS A 421 62.66 2.30 3.73
N PRO A 422 61.86 3.34 4.03
CA PRO A 422 62.17 4.71 3.65
C PRO A 422 62.84 5.44 4.83
N GLU A 423 63.96 6.11 4.57
CA GLU A 423 64.49 7.18 5.44
C GLU A 423 63.76 8.50 5.15
N PRO A 424 63.74 9.46 6.10
CA PRO A 424 62.90 10.65 5.99
C PRO A 424 63.55 11.76 5.14
N PRO A 425 62.78 12.53 4.36
CA PRO A 425 63.20 13.86 3.93
C PRO A 425 63.13 14.84 5.12
N ALA A 426 64.10 15.76 5.18
CA ALA A 426 64.34 16.65 6.31
C ALA A 426 63.35 17.84 6.41
N ALA A 427 63.30 18.43 7.60
CA ALA A 427 62.74 19.75 7.84
C ALA A 427 63.60 20.87 7.21
N PRO A 428 63.01 22.05 7.05
CA PRO A 428 63.46 23.22 7.84
C PRO A 428 62.26 23.80 8.62
N GLU A 429 62.30 24.09 9.94
CA GLU A 429 63.12 25.10 10.65
C GLU A 429 63.16 26.42 9.86
N ASP A 430 62.42 27.47 10.18
CA ASP A 430 62.45 28.31 11.40
C ASP A 430 61.35 29.39 11.22
N SER A 431 60.84 30.18 12.17
CA SER A 431 60.88 30.20 13.65
C SER A 431 59.71 31.10 14.12
N PRO A 432 59.40 31.23 15.44
CA PRO A 432 58.06 31.69 15.89
C PRO A 432 58.04 33.17 16.40
N PRO A 433 57.30 33.63 17.45
CA PRO A 433 56.55 34.90 17.44
C PRO A 433 57.09 35.85 18.55
N PRO A 434 56.30 36.48 19.45
CA PRO A 434 55.07 37.30 19.36
C PRO A 434 55.30 38.76 19.87
N THR A 435 54.24 39.59 19.92
CA THR A 435 54.00 40.69 20.92
C THR A 435 52.57 41.21 20.67
N ASP A 436 51.64 41.16 21.64
CA ASP A 436 51.38 42.13 22.72
C ASP A 436 50.80 43.49 22.24
N ALA A 437 49.86 44.15 22.92
CA ALA A 437 48.92 43.79 24.00
C ALA A 437 47.90 44.94 24.21
N ALA A 438 46.72 44.64 24.80
CA ALA A 438 45.76 45.58 25.41
C ALA A 438 45.13 46.70 24.52
N GLY A 439 43.95 47.27 24.83
CA GLY A 439 42.98 46.93 25.88
C GLY A 439 41.77 47.88 25.93
N SER A 440 40.68 47.40 26.53
CA SER A 440 39.54 48.11 27.17
C SER A 440 38.71 49.20 26.45
N SER A 441 37.51 49.39 27.02
CA SER A 441 36.61 50.59 26.98
C SER A 441 35.64 50.78 25.80
N GLN A 442 34.36 50.45 26.06
CA GLN A 442 33.20 51.33 25.75
C GLN A 442 33.26 52.61 26.60
N PRO A 443 32.40 53.66 26.46
CA PRO A 443 31.25 53.88 25.55
C PRO A 443 31.59 55.09 24.59
N PRO A 444 30.70 55.97 24.06
CA PRO A 444 29.23 56.12 24.12
C PRO A 444 28.55 56.27 22.73
N ALA A 445 27.41 56.97 22.68
CA ALA A 445 26.65 57.36 21.49
C ALA A 445 26.22 58.84 21.57
N GLU A 446 26.18 59.54 20.43
CA GLU A 446 25.41 60.75 20.07
C GLU A 446 25.71 61.02 18.56
N VAL A 447 24.77 61.07 17.60
CA VAL A 447 23.63 61.97 17.33
C VAL A 447 24.01 63.20 16.48
N ALA A 448 23.12 63.50 15.51
CA ALA A 448 22.96 64.77 14.74
C ALA A 448 23.97 65.13 13.61
N ASP A 449 23.58 65.83 12.52
CA ASP A 449 22.26 66.05 11.87
C ASP A 449 22.44 66.78 10.49
N SER A 450 21.38 66.77 9.67
CA SER A 450 20.91 67.88 8.80
C SER A 450 21.64 68.23 7.46
N PRO A 451 20.98 68.93 6.50
CA PRO A 451 19.51 69.13 6.31
C PRO A 451 18.98 69.01 4.85
N VAL A 452 17.65 69.18 4.76
CA VAL A 452 16.70 69.12 3.63
C VAL A 452 16.69 70.35 2.70
N ASP A 453 16.36 70.19 1.40
CA ASP A 453 15.41 71.09 0.70
C ASP A 453 14.57 70.37 -0.41
N ARG A 454 13.53 71.03 -0.94
CA ARG A 454 12.28 70.45 -1.49
C ARG A 454 11.92 70.89 -2.93
N ARG A 455 11.08 70.09 -3.64
CA ARG A 455 9.98 70.43 -4.61
C ARG A 455 9.84 69.36 -5.73
N PRO A 456 8.74 69.32 -6.53
CA PRO A 456 7.32 69.17 -6.18
C PRO A 456 6.61 68.02 -6.98
N PRO A 457 5.33 67.66 -6.73
CA PRO A 457 4.67 66.54 -7.41
C PRO A 457 3.71 66.93 -8.57
N PRO A 458 3.49 66.03 -9.55
CA PRO A 458 2.30 66.00 -10.41
C PRO A 458 1.55 64.64 -10.30
N ALA A 459 0.27 64.47 -10.66
CA ALA A 459 -0.90 65.35 -10.69
C ALA A 459 -2.15 64.42 -10.74
N SER A 460 -3.19 64.67 -9.93
CA SER A 460 -4.37 63.77 -9.86
C SER A 460 -5.41 64.07 -10.95
N PRO A 461 -6.08 63.06 -11.53
CA PRO A 461 -7.28 63.27 -12.36
C PRO A 461 -8.50 63.68 -11.50
N PRO A 462 -9.50 64.36 -12.10
CA PRO A 462 -10.53 65.11 -11.36
C PRO A 462 -11.72 64.25 -10.86
N PRO A 463 -12.49 64.75 -9.87
CA PRO A 463 -13.64 64.06 -9.30
C PRO A 463 -14.93 64.31 -10.12
N VAL A 464 -15.82 63.31 -10.18
CA VAL A 464 -17.20 63.50 -10.65
C VAL A 464 -18.19 62.88 -9.66
N SER A 465 -19.02 63.76 -9.12
CA SER A 465 -20.16 63.62 -8.21
C SER A 465 -21.08 62.39 -8.37
N ALA A 466 -21.51 61.85 -7.22
CA ALA A 466 -22.76 61.09 -7.09
C ALA A 466 -24.00 62.01 -7.19
N PRO A 467 -25.13 61.49 -7.70
CA PRO A 467 -26.40 61.56 -6.95
C PRO A 467 -27.25 60.26 -7.17
N PRO A 468 -28.55 60.21 -6.80
CA PRO A 468 -29.00 59.77 -5.49
C PRO A 468 -29.83 58.47 -5.51
N ASP A 469 -30.06 57.90 -4.34
CA ASP A 469 -31.02 56.81 -4.12
C ASP A 469 -32.48 57.34 -4.11
N ARG A 470 -33.38 56.67 -4.85
CA ARG A 470 -34.87 56.67 -4.71
C ARG A 470 -35.61 55.83 -5.77
N ASP A 471 -36.12 54.69 -5.32
CA ASP A 471 -37.46 54.11 -5.60
C ASP A 471 -37.99 53.78 -7.03
N ARG A 472 -38.48 52.53 -7.16
CA ARG A 472 -39.52 51.95 -8.06
C ARG A 472 -39.15 51.44 -9.48
N GLU A 473 -38.98 50.11 -9.57
CA GLU A 473 -39.82 49.11 -10.30
C GLU A 473 -40.21 49.30 -11.81
N PRO A 474 -40.54 48.22 -12.56
CA PRO A 474 -39.57 47.34 -13.22
C PRO A 474 -39.76 47.26 -14.76
N LEU A 475 -38.70 46.95 -15.53
CA LEU A 475 -38.83 46.59 -16.96
C LEU A 475 -37.99 45.37 -17.35
N GLN A 476 -38.51 44.62 -18.32
CA GLN A 476 -38.21 43.21 -18.53
C GLN A 476 -36.97 42.92 -19.38
N LEU A 477 -36.38 41.77 -19.03
CA LEU A 477 -35.39 40.97 -19.75
C LEU A 477 -35.66 40.84 -21.27
N ALA A 478 -34.69 41.19 -22.11
CA ALA A 478 -34.47 40.59 -23.44
C ALA A 478 -33.11 41.01 -24.03
N ALA A 479 -32.03 40.31 -23.64
CA ALA A 479 -30.74 40.39 -24.33
C ALA A 479 -30.46 39.05 -25.02
N LEU A 480 -30.09 39.09 -26.30
CA LEU A 480 -29.91 37.89 -27.11
C LEU A 480 -28.71 37.06 -26.62
N ALA A 481 -28.99 35.93 -25.98
CA ALA A 481 -28.00 34.86 -25.85
C ALA A 481 -27.86 34.16 -27.22
N THR A 482 -26.70 34.31 -27.85
CA THR A 482 -26.28 33.35 -28.88
C THR A 482 -26.24 31.95 -28.25
N PRO A 483 -26.72 30.91 -28.94
CA PRO A 483 -26.62 29.56 -28.43
C PRO A 483 -25.13 29.19 -28.31
N ARG A 484 -24.64 29.06 -27.07
CA ARG A 484 -23.33 28.45 -26.83
C ARG A 484 -23.42 27.03 -27.40
N THR A 485 -22.48 26.66 -28.25
CA THR A 485 -22.29 25.27 -28.66
C THR A 485 -22.17 24.40 -27.41
N PRO A 486 -22.77 23.20 -27.37
CA PRO A 486 -22.59 22.28 -26.25
C PRO A 486 -21.08 22.01 -26.09
N GLU A 487 -20.59 22.26 -24.88
CA GLU A 487 -19.18 22.14 -24.51
C GLU A 487 -18.74 20.68 -24.71
N SER A 488 -17.65 20.43 -25.45
CA SER A 488 -17.30 19.06 -25.83
C SER A 488 -16.77 18.27 -24.63
N ALA A 489 -16.87 16.94 -24.70
CA ALA A 489 -16.29 16.06 -23.66
C ALA A 489 -14.77 16.31 -23.47
N ALA A 490 -14.06 16.64 -24.55
CA ALA A 490 -12.64 17.01 -24.48
C ALA A 490 -12.40 18.35 -23.77
N ASP A 491 -13.23 19.37 -24.04
CA ASP A 491 -13.15 20.67 -23.33
C ASP A 491 -13.44 20.51 -21.83
N LEU A 492 -14.43 19.67 -21.49
CA LEU A 492 -14.78 19.32 -20.11
C LEU A 492 -13.63 18.57 -19.43
N ALA A 493 -12.99 17.61 -20.11
CA ALA A 493 -11.85 16.87 -19.60
C ALA A 493 -10.66 17.80 -19.25
N VAL A 494 -10.30 18.73 -20.14
CA VAL A 494 -9.20 19.69 -19.90
C VAL A 494 -9.52 20.58 -18.71
N LYS A 495 -10.74 21.12 -18.64
CA LYS A 495 -11.16 22.01 -17.56
C LYS A 495 -11.25 21.29 -16.22
N ALA A 496 -11.85 20.09 -16.17
CA ALA A 496 -11.96 19.30 -14.96
C ALA A 496 -10.59 18.87 -14.42
N GLN A 497 -9.67 18.43 -15.27
CA GLN A 497 -8.29 18.15 -14.86
C GLN A 497 -7.60 19.39 -14.27
N GLY A 498 -7.83 20.58 -14.85
CA GLY A 498 -7.37 21.85 -14.31
C GLY A 498 -7.94 22.18 -12.93
N LEU A 499 -9.24 21.95 -12.70
CA LEU A 499 -9.88 22.14 -11.39
C LEU A 499 -9.36 21.14 -10.35
N LEU A 500 -9.20 19.87 -10.70
CA LEU A 500 -8.65 18.84 -9.80
C LEU A 500 -7.18 19.13 -9.46
N LYS A 501 -6.37 19.58 -10.42
CA LYS A 501 -5.01 20.11 -10.18
C LYS A 501 -5.03 21.28 -9.18
N LYS A 502 -5.94 22.25 -9.37
CA LYS A 502 -6.03 23.47 -8.56
C LYS A 502 -6.49 23.21 -7.12
N TYR A 503 -7.47 22.34 -6.92
CA TYR A 503 -8.17 22.21 -5.63
C TYR A 503 -7.90 20.90 -4.88
N CYS A 504 -7.67 19.78 -5.58
CA CYS A 504 -7.65 18.44 -4.98
C CYS A 504 -6.25 17.82 -4.92
N TYR A 505 -5.43 18.04 -5.95
CA TYR A 505 -4.16 17.33 -6.17
C TYR A 505 -3.15 17.49 -5.04
N ARG A 506 -3.11 18.65 -4.37
CA ARG A 506 -2.21 18.85 -3.22
C ARG A 506 -2.46 17.85 -2.08
N CYS A 507 -3.72 17.50 -1.80
CA CYS A 507 -4.05 16.53 -0.76
C CYS A 507 -4.01 15.09 -1.32
N HIS A 508 -4.47 14.91 -2.55
CA HIS A 508 -4.71 13.60 -3.18
C HIS A 508 -3.82 13.39 -4.41
N GLY A 509 -2.51 13.48 -4.25
CA GLY A 509 -1.55 13.33 -5.36
C GLY A 509 -0.18 13.97 -5.12
N VAL A 510 -0.11 14.95 -4.21
CA VAL A 510 1.14 15.38 -3.55
C VAL A 510 1.26 14.73 -2.18
N ARG A 511 0.38 15.07 -1.23
CA ARG A 511 0.50 14.59 0.17
C ARG A 511 0.00 13.17 0.42
N PHE A 512 -0.86 12.65 -0.47
CA PHE A 512 -1.52 11.35 -0.31
C PHE A 512 -2.22 11.19 1.05
N GLU A 513 -2.95 12.23 1.48
CA GLU A 513 -3.76 12.25 2.73
C GLU A 513 -4.79 11.10 2.77
N VAL A 514 -5.12 10.54 1.61
CA VAL A 514 -5.75 9.23 1.44
C VAL A 514 -4.70 8.30 0.82
N PRO A 515 -4.21 7.28 1.54
CA PRO A 515 -3.19 6.35 1.02
C PRO A 515 -3.65 5.67 -0.28
N GLY A 516 -2.74 5.54 -1.25
CA GLY A 516 -3.05 4.93 -2.54
C GLY A 516 -3.88 5.80 -3.51
N PHE A 517 -4.39 6.97 -3.10
CA PHE A 517 -5.30 7.77 -3.93
C PHE A 517 -4.60 8.96 -4.62
N ASN A 518 -4.58 8.93 -5.95
CA ASN A 518 -4.16 10.04 -6.81
C ASN A 518 -5.35 10.54 -7.65
N VAL A 519 -5.79 11.77 -7.41
CA VAL A 519 -6.94 12.41 -8.08
C VAL A 519 -6.68 12.78 -9.55
N LEU A 520 -5.45 12.63 -10.03
CA LEU A 520 -5.09 12.79 -11.45
C LEU A 520 -4.77 11.45 -12.14
N ASP A 521 -4.91 10.34 -11.43
CA ASP A 521 -4.80 9.00 -11.98
C ASP A 521 -6.20 8.48 -12.32
N HIS A 522 -6.50 8.37 -13.62
CA HIS A 522 -7.81 7.94 -14.09
C HIS A 522 -8.15 6.53 -13.63
N ASP A 523 -7.18 5.61 -13.66
CA ASP A 523 -7.43 4.20 -13.34
C ASP A 523 -7.75 4.04 -11.86
N ILE A 524 -7.09 4.82 -10.99
CA ILE A 524 -7.43 4.90 -9.56
C ILE A 524 -8.80 5.55 -9.32
N LEU A 525 -9.19 6.57 -10.10
CA LEU A 525 -10.51 7.21 -9.96
C LEU A 525 -11.67 6.27 -10.30
N VAL A 526 -11.53 5.48 -11.37
CA VAL A 526 -12.59 4.57 -11.85
C VAL A 526 -12.48 3.14 -11.31
N ALA A 527 -11.38 2.82 -10.61
CA ALA A 527 -11.20 1.53 -9.96
C ALA A 527 -12.33 1.22 -8.97
N ASN A 528 -12.78 -0.04 -8.98
CA ASN A 528 -13.72 -0.51 -7.98
C ASN A 528 -13.02 -0.66 -6.63
N ARG A 529 -13.63 -0.13 -5.55
CA ARG A 529 -13.00 -0.05 -4.22
C ARG A 529 -13.37 -1.19 -3.28
N GLY A 530 -14.34 -2.02 -3.63
CA GLY A 530 -14.75 -3.21 -2.88
C GLY A 530 -16.19 -3.61 -3.25
N GLU A 531 -16.74 -4.63 -2.58
CA GLU A 531 -18.16 -4.97 -2.75
C GLU A 531 -19.11 -3.96 -2.08
N GLU A 532 -18.62 -3.14 -1.14
CA GLU A 532 -19.41 -2.16 -0.37
C GLU A 532 -19.03 -0.68 -0.60
N GLU A 533 -17.90 -0.39 -1.27
CA GLU A 533 -17.45 0.99 -1.54
C GLU A 533 -17.63 1.38 -3.02
N GLN A 534 -18.37 2.46 -3.27
CA GLN A 534 -18.48 3.05 -4.61
C GLN A 534 -17.10 3.51 -5.13
N PRO A 535 -16.83 3.40 -6.45
CA PRO A 535 -15.67 4.05 -7.07
C PRO A 535 -15.62 5.55 -6.76
N TYR A 536 -14.42 6.15 -6.79
CA TYR A 536 -14.30 7.60 -6.63
C TYR A 536 -15.08 8.34 -7.73
N VAL A 537 -15.03 7.81 -8.97
CA VAL A 537 -15.83 8.29 -10.09
C VAL A 537 -16.43 7.12 -10.86
N VAL A 538 -17.74 7.15 -11.05
CA VAL A 538 -18.49 6.26 -11.95
C VAL A 538 -18.79 7.04 -13.23
N SER A 539 -18.10 6.70 -14.32
CA SER A 539 -18.26 7.35 -15.62
C SER A 539 -19.73 7.43 -16.07
N GLY A 540 -20.19 8.63 -16.40
CA GLY A 540 -21.56 8.92 -16.80
C GLY A 540 -22.55 9.14 -15.63
N LYS A 541 -22.13 8.98 -14.37
CA LYS A 541 -23.02 9.00 -13.20
C LYS A 541 -22.44 9.78 -12.01
N PRO A 542 -22.67 11.11 -11.94
CA PRO A 542 -22.27 11.92 -10.79
C PRO A 542 -22.82 11.38 -9.47
N ASP A 543 -24.11 11.06 -9.42
CA ASP A 543 -24.79 10.65 -8.17
C ASP A 543 -24.46 9.20 -7.70
N GLU A 544 -23.64 8.45 -8.45
CA GLU A 544 -23.02 7.19 -8.03
C GLU A 544 -21.49 7.32 -7.80
N SER A 545 -20.97 8.55 -7.81
CA SER A 545 -19.53 8.84 -7.69
C SER A 545 -19.20 9.39 -6.29
N ALA A 546 -18.42 8.66 -5.50
CA ALA A 546 -18.06 9.10 -4.13
C ALA A 546 -17.28 10.43 -4.08
N MET A 547 -16.61 10.83 -5.17
CA MET A 547 -15.97 12.14 -5.29
C MET A 547 -17.02 13.26 -5.46
N TRP A 548 -18.13 13.02 -6.16
CA TRP A 548 -19.19 14.01 -6.40
C TRP A 548 -19.99 14.33 -5.15
N GLU A 549 -20.27 13.31 -4.33
CA GLU A 549 -20.96 13.44 -3.04
C GLU A 549 -20.16 14.29 -2.05
N ARG A 550 -18.83 14.21 -2.08
CA ARG A 550 -17.95 14.94 -1.15
C ARG A 550 -17.52 16.31 -1.64
N VAL A 551 -17.03 16.41 -2.88
CA VAL A 551 -16.38 17.62 -3.39
C VAL A 551 -17.37 18.78 -3.48
N GLY A 552 -17.16 19.78 -2.61
CA GLY A 552 -18.00 20.97 -2.51
C GLY A 552 -19.31 20.80 -1.71
N VAL A 553 -19.54 19.65 -1.08
CA VAL A 553 -20.69 19.42 -0.17
C VAL A 553 -20.21 19.31 1.28
N GLU A 554 -19.19 18.48 1.53
CA GLU A 554 -18.48 18.47 2.81
C GLU A 554 -17.69 19.79 2.95
N LYS A 555 -17.97 20.57 4.00
CA LYS A 555 -17.30 21.87 4.23
C LYS A 555 -15.78 21.76 4.37
N ASP A 556 -15.28 20.56 4.64
CA ASP A 556 -13.89 20.28 4.96
C ASP A 556 -13.04 19.94 3.72
N MET A 557 -13.61 19.93 2.51
CA MET A 557 -12.89 19.60 1.27
C MET A 557 -12.88 20.79 0.26
N PRO A 558 -11.70 21.29 -0.15
CA PRO A 558 -10.37 20.98 0.36
C PRO A 558 -10.15 21.51 1.79
N PRO A 559 -9.32 20.85 2.63
CA PRO A 559 -9.13 21.23 4.03
C PRO A 559 -8.30 22.51 4.22
N SER A 560 -7.51 22.87 3.21
CA SER A 560 -6.78 24.14 3.17
C SER A 560 -6.54 24.58 1.72
N GLY A 561 -6.59 25.89 1.47
CA GLY A 561 -6.54 26.47 0.12
C GLY A 561 -7.89 27.06 -0.31
N PRO A 562 -8.01 27.52 -1.57
CA PRO A 562 -9.26 28.07 -2.08
C PRO A 562 -10.34 26.97 -2.17
N LYS A 563 -11.57 27.29 -1.75
CA LYS A 563 -12.73 26.40 -1.90
C LYS A 563 -13.21 26.40 -3.35
N LEU A 564 -13.82 25.29 -3.79
CA LEU A 564 -14.54 25.27 -5.07
C LEU A 564 -15.72 26.24 -5.03
N SER A 565 -15.96 26.90 -6.16
CA SER A 565 -17.25 27.56 -6.42
C SER A 565 -18.30 26.54 -6.87
N ASP A 566 -19.59 26.88 -6.75
CA ASP A 566 -20.69 26.05 -7.29
C ASP A 566 -20.55 25.82 -8.80
N ALA A 567 -19.98 26.80 -9.53
CA ALA A 567 -19.69 26.69 -10.95
C ALA A 567 -18.54 25.71 -11.26
N ASP A 568 -17.47 25.72 -10.46
CA ASP A 568 -16.38 24.75 -10.56
C ASP A 568 -16.88 23.34 -10.24
N ARG A 569 -17.72 23.20 -9.20
CA ARG A 569 -18.38 21.93 -8.86
C ARG A 569 -19.25 21.46 -10.03
N ALA A 570 -20.14 22.30 -10.55
CA ALA A 570 -20.98 21.96 -11.71
C ALA A 570 -20.17 21.57 -12.96
N LEU A 571 -18.94 22.07 -13.13
CA LEU A 571 -18.06 21.62 -14.21
C LEU A 571 -17.55 20.19 -14.00
N ILE A 572 -17.15 19.83 -12.77
CA ILE A 572 -16.76 18.45 -12.41
C ILE A 572 -17.94 17.49 -12.63
N GLY A 573 -19.17 17.87 -12.26
CA GLY A 573 -20.37 17.05 -12.50
C GLY A 573 -20.57 16.75 -13.98
N ARG A 574 -20.58 17.79 -14.83
CA ARG A 574 -20.71 17.64 -16.29
C ARG A 574 -19.56 16.83 -16.92
N TRP A 575 -18.36 16.89 -16.36
CA TRP A 575 -17.24 16.05 -16.79
C TRP A 575 -17.47 14.56 -16.44
N ILE A 576 -18.01 14.26 -15.25
CA ILE A 576 -18.40 12.89 -14.89
C ILE A 576 -19.51 12.39 -15.84
N GLU A 577 -20.55 13.18 -16.09
CA GLU A 577 -21.61 12.89 -17.08
C GLU A 577 -21.05 12.61 -18.48
N ALA A 578 -20.02 13.36 -18.89
CA ALA A 578 -19.32 13.18 -20.17
C ALA A 578 -18.39 11.96 -20.23
N GLY A 579 -18.36 11.12 -19.19
CA GLY A 579 -17.61 9.86 -19.14
C GLY A 579 -16.35 9.88 -18.27
N ALA A 580 -16.05 11.00 -17.60
CA ALA A 580 -14.91 11.17 -16.69
C ALA A 580 -13.51 10.93 -17.29
N THR A 581 -13.36 11.00 -18.60
CA THR A 581 -12.04 10.84 -19.24
C THR A 581 -11.14 12.04 -18.93
N PHE A 582 -9.86 11.81 -18.63
CA PHE A 582 -8.88 12.88 -18.73
C PHE A 582 -8.48 13.12 -20.20
N PRO A 583 -7.96 14.31 -20.54
CA PRO A 583 -7.33 14.51 -21.83
C PRO A 583 -6.21 13.48 -21.96
N THR A 584 -6.17 12.77 -23.09
CA THR A 584 -4.87 12.28 -23.59
C THR A 584 -3.97 13.51 -23.62
N ALA A 585 -2.83 13.46 -22.94
CA ALA A 585 -1.99 14.64 -22.73
C ALA A 585 -1.78 15.36 -24.05
N ASN A 586 -2.28 16.61 -24.13
CA ASN A 586 -2.29 17.38 -25.38
C ASN A 586 -0.87 17.37 -25.94
N PRO A 587 -0.63 16.76 -27.13
CA PRO A 587 0.73 16.52 -27.61
C PRO A 587 1.52 17.83 -27.62
N VAL A 588 2.49 17.96 -26.71
CA VAL A 588 3.27 19.19 -26.60
C VAL A 588 4.24 19.20 -27.77
N ASP A 589 3.98 20.06 -28.76
CA ASP A 589 4.76 20.11 -29.98
C ASP A 589 6.06 20.88 -29.74
N ARG A 590 7.10 20.13 -29.34
CA ARG A 590 8.45 20.64 -29.09
C ARG A 590 9.36 20.35 -30.30
N PRO A 591 10.31 21.23 -30.64
CA PRO A 591 11.34 20.93 -31.63
C PRO A 591 12.16 19.71 -31.17
N ARG A 592 12.12 18.59 -31.92
CA ARG A 592 12.85 17.36 -31.58
C ARG A 592 14.34 17.64 -31.31
N LYS A 593 14.91 16.95 -30.31
CA LYS A 593 16.37 16.72 -30.23
C LYS A 593 16.73 15.32 -30.69
N GLY A 594 17.73 15.19 -31.54
CA GLY A 594 18.41 13.93 -31.83
C GLY A 594 19.64 13.74 -30.95
N GLU A 595 20.34 12.63 -31.20
CA GLU A 595 21.58 12.28 -30.51
C GLU A 595 22.70 13.28 -30.82
N GLN A 596 22.72 13.82 -32.05
CA GLN A 596 23.70 14.79 -32.49
C GLN A 596 23.70 16.04 -31.61
N GLU A 597 22.54 16.59 -31.28
CA GLU A 597 22.40 17.80 -30.46
C GLU A 597 22.88 17.58 -29.03
N ILE A 598 22.68 16.38 -28.47
CA ILE A 598 23.16 15.99 -27.13
C ILE A 598 24.68 15.97 -27.11
N LEU A 599 25.28 15.26 -28.07
CA LEU A 599 26.73 15.13 -28.20
C LEU A 599 27.39 16.48 -28.49
N VAL A 600 26.78 17.32 -29.32
CA VAL A 600 27.23 18.70 -29.58
C VAL A 600 27.19 19.55 -28.31
N ALA A 601 26.12 19.49 -27.52
CA ALA A 601 26.04 20.22 -26.25
C ALA A 601 27.12 19.76 -25.25
N ILE A 602 27.32 18.45 -25.10
CA ILE A 602 28.36 17.87 -24.25
C ILE A 602 29.77 18.30 -24.71
N ARG A 603 30.04 18.20 -26.02
CA ARG A 603 31.32 18.60 -26.62
C ARG A 603 31.63 20.07 -26.35
N ASP A 604 30.66 20.96 -26.60
CA ASP A 604 30.87 22.40 -26.48
C ASP A 604 30.92 22.85 -25.01
N HIS A 605 30.35 22.08 -24.07
CA HIS A 605 30.61 22.22 -22.63
C HIS A 605 32.03 21.75 -22.23
N LEU A 606 32.53 20.65 -22.78
CA LEU A 606 33.84 20.08 -22.43
C LEU A 606 35.04 20.86 -23.00
N ARG A 607 34.91 21.38 -24.22
CA ARG A 607 35.96 22.15 -24.93
C ARG A 607 36.61 23.26 -24.08
N PRO A 608 35.89 24.19 -23.45
CA PRO A 608 36.49 25.29 -22.67
C PRO A 608 37.10 24.84 -21.33
N LEU A 609 36.83 23.62 -20.85
CA LEU A 609 37.38 23.11 -19.59
C LEU A 609 38.84 22.66 -19.76
N ARG A 610 39.61 22.71 -18.66
CA ARG A 610 40.96 22.12 -18.59
C ARG A 610 40.87 20.60 -18.69
N GLU A 611 41.86 19.96 -19.30
CA GLU A 611 41.91 18.50 -19.45
C GLU A 611 41.73 17.76 -18.10
N THR A 612 42.38 18.25 -17.05
CA THR A 612 42.27 17.72 -15.67
C THR A 612 40.87 17.82 -15.07
N ASP A 613 40.00 18.70 -15.57
CA ASP A 613 38.60 18.81 -15.12
C ASP A 613 37.64 18.00 -15.99
N ARG A 614 37.95 17.80 -17.29
CA ARG A 614 37.09 17.05 -18.22
C ARG A 614 36.90 15.60 -17.79
N ALA A 615 37.95 14.97 -17.24
CA ALA A 615 37.92 13.59 -16.77
C ALA A 615 36.82 13.31 -15.71
N PHE A 616 36.43 14.32 -14.93
CA PHE A 616 35.41 14.23 -13.88
C PHE A 616 34.02 14.70 -14.32
N ARG A 617 33.85 15.18 -15.56
CA ARG A 617 32.55 15.63 -16.07
C ARG A 617 31.72 14.46 -16.54
N ARG A 618 30.49 14.36 -16.03
CA ARG A 618 29.47 13.39 -16.45
C ARG A 618 28.14 14.09 -16.63
N PHE A 619 27.25 13.47 -17.39
CA PHE A 619 26.00 14.11 -17.79
C PHE A 619 24.77 13.22 -17.62
N PHE A 620 23.63 13.84 -17.33
CA PHE A 620 22.33 13.20 -17.33
C PHE A 620 21.47 13.81 -18.42
N THR A 621 20.67 13.01 -19.14
CA THR A 621 19.79 13.53 -20.19
C THR A 621 18.34 13.09 -20.02
N ILE A 622 17.42 14.03 -20.25
CA ILE A 622 15.96 13.84 -20.29
C ILE A 622 15.41 14.00 -21.72
N HIS A 623 16.25 13.96 -22.76
CA HIS A 623 15.84 14.21 -24.15
C HIS A 623 14.73 13.26 -24.62
N ASN A 624 14.73 12.01 -24.15
CA ASN A 624 13.71 11.01 -24.45
C ASN A 624 12.34 11.39 -23.87
N LEU A 625 12.32 11.97 -22.66
CA LEU A 625 11.10 12.53 -22.06
C LEU A 625 10.66 13.80 -22.82
N TYR A 626 11.61 14.66 -23.18
CA TYR A 626 11.34 15.90 -23.91
C TYR A 626 10.74 15.66 -25.31
N ASN A 627 11.23 14.65 -26.02
CA ASN A 627 10.72 14.20 -27.32
C ASN A 627 9.36 13.49 -27.23
N ASN A 628 9.00 12.93 -26.06
CA ASN A 628 7.70 12.30 -25.87
C ASN A 628 6.62 13.37 -25.69
N LYS A 629 5.74 13.50 -26.69
CA LYS A 629 4.70 14.54 -26.73
C LYS A 629 3.66 14.41 -25.61
N SER A 630 3.55 13.24 -24.97
CA SER A 630 2.65 13.02 -23.83
C SER A 630 3.18 13.60 -22.51
N ILE A 631 4.48 13.89 -22.42
CA ILE A 631 5.14 14.45 -21.24
C ILE A 631 4.95 15.98 -21.23
N SER A 632 4.43 16.53 -20.14
CA SER A 632 4.23 17.98 -19.99
C SER A 632 5.50 18.72 -19.54
N ASP A 633 5.51 20.06 -19.62
CA ASP A 633 6.65 20.85 -19.15
C ASP A 633 6.82 20.76 -17.61
N ASP A 634 5.74 20.51 -16.87
CA ASP A 634 5.79 20.24 -15.43
C ASP A 634 6.44 18.88 -15.13
N ASP A 635 6.16 17.85 -15.94
CA ASP A 635 6.81 16.54 -15.82
C ASP A 635 8.32 16.66 -16.11
N LEU A 636 8.71 17.50 -17.08
CA LEU A 636 10.12 17.80 -17.34
C LEU A 636 10.77 18.55 -16.17
N ARG A 637 10.10 19.54 -15.57
CA ARG A 637 10.58 20.21 -14.35
C ARG A 637 10.76 19.24 -13.19
N LEU A 638 9.80 18.32 -13.01
CA LEU A 638 9.85 17.27 -11.99
C LEU A 638 11.00 16.28 -12.25
N ALA A 639 11.25 15.90 -13.51
CA ALA A 639 12.39 15.06 -13.90
C ALA A 639 13.74 15.72 -13.56
N ARG A 640 13.89 17.02 -13.84
CA ARG A 640 15.09 17.80 -13.46
C ARG A 640 15.31 17.83 -11.95
N ALA A 641 14.23 18.09 -11.20
CA ALA A 641 14.26 18.05 -9.74
C ALA A 641 14.60 16.65 -9.19
N ALA A 642 14.10 15.58 -9.80
CA ALA A 642 14.37 14.21 -9.38
C ALA A 642 15.85 13.82 -9.53
N VAL A 643 16.47 14.20 -10.65
CA VAL A 643 17.93 14.02 -10.87
C VAL A 643 18.72 14.77 -9.81
N ALA A 644 18.40 16.06 -9.60
CA ALA A 644 19.12 16.89 -8.63
C ALA A 644 18.97 16.38 -7.18
N LYS A 645 17.76 15.96 -6.78
CA LYS A 645 17.52 15.33 -5.48
C LYS A 645 18.28 14.03 -5.33
N LEU A 646 18.21 13.12 -6.31
CA LEU A 646 18.77 11.78 -6.16
C LEU A 646 20.29 11.78 -6.11
N ILE A 647 20.95 12.58 -6.97
CA ILE A 647 22.42 12.70 -6.95
C ILE A 647 22.91 13.15 -5.57
N ASN A 648 22.25 14.13 -4.96
CA ASN A 648 22.61 14.61 -3.61
C ASN A 648 22.18 13.65 -2.49
N SER A 649 21.12 12.85 -2.70
CA SER A 649 20.72 11.75 -1.80
C SER A 649 21.63 10.52 -1.90
N LEU A 650 22.55 10.50 -2.87
CA LEU A 650 23.57 9.48 -3.12
C LEU A 650 24.99 10.02 -2.88
N SER A 651 25.12 11.06 -2.04
CA SER A 651 26.37 11.79 -1.78
C SER A 651 26.63 11.93 -0.29
N TRP A 652 27.89 11.76 0.11
CA TRP A 652 28.40 12.08 1.45
C TRP A 652 29.08 13.46 1.52
N LYS A 653 28.97 14.29 0.47
CA LYS A 653 29.50 15.66 0.48
C LYS A 653 28.59 16.57 1.32
N PRO A 654 29.14 17.62 1.97
CA PRO A 654 28.37 18.53 2.82
C PRO A 654 27.60 19.59 2.03
N ASP A 655 27.98 19.86 0.78
CA ASP A 655 27.35 20.87 -0.07
C ASP A 655 26.39 20.22 -1.08
N ILE A 656 25.32 20.93 -1.46
CA ILE A 656 24.38 20.46 -2.47
C ILE A 656 24.91 20.81 -3.88
N ALA A 657 25.18 19.77 -4.67
CA ALA A 657 25.61 19.89 -6.06
C ALA A 657 24.39 19.92 -7.00
N VAL A 658 23.91 21.12 -7.37
CA VAL A 658 22.81 21.28 -8.34
C VAL A 658 23.33 21.04 -9.77
N PRO A 659 22.80 20.05 -10.53
CA PRO A 659 23.23 19.78 -11.90
C PRO A 659 22.96 20.95 -12.85
N LYS A 660 23.94 21.31 -13.69
CA LYS A 660 23.85 22.49 -14.57
C LYS A 660 23.37 22.09 -15.95
N ALA A 661 22.26 22.67 -16.41
CA ALA A 661 21.84 22.54 -17.80
C ALA A 661 22.90 23.12 -18.75
N ILE A 662 23.22 22.40 -19.83
CA ILE A 662 24.23 22.81 -20.82
C ILE A 662 23.65 23.11 -22.20
N ASP A 663 22.36 22.87 -22.40
CA ASP A 663 21.58 23.21 -23.58
C ASP A 663 20.43 24.16 -23.23
N ARG A 664 19.95 24.92 -24.21
CA ARG A 664 18.89 25.93 -24.03
C ARG A 664 17.57 25.31 -23.56
N GLU A 665 17.25 24.11 -24.05
CA GLU A 665 16.02 23.39 -23.73
C GLU A 665 16.10 22.65 -22.38
N GLN A 666 17.25 22.71 -21.69
CA GLN A 666 17.53 22.04 -20.42
C GLN A 666 17.19 20.54 -20.50
N THR A 667 17.76 19.85 -21.48
CA THR A 667 17.64 18.41 -21.73
C THR A 667 18.90 17.63 -21.38
N VAL A 668 20.04 18.30 -21.17
CA VAL A 668 21.33 17.72 -20.80
C VAL A 668 21.91 18.48 -19.60
N PHE A 669 22.29 17.74 -18.55
CA PHE A 669 22.74 18.28 -17.27
C PHE A 669 24.15 17.79 -16.94
N ALA A 670 25.09 18.71 -16.74
CA ALA A 670 26.45 18.41 -16.34
C ALA A 670 26.60 18.36 -14.81
N ILE A 671 27.39 17.40 -14.33
CA ILE A 671 27.90 17.34 -12.96
C ILE A 671 29.43 17.22 -12.95
N ASP A 672 30.05 17.54 -11.82
CA ASP A 672 31.41 17.09 -11.47
C ASP A 672 31.28 15.89 -10.53
N LEU A 673 32.01 14.80 -10.77
CA LEU A 673 32.02 13.67 -9.84
C LEU A 673 32.61 14.04 -8.47
N ARG A 674 33.52 15.03 -8.42
CA ARG A 674 34.17 15.51 -7.18
C ARG A 674 33.21 16.29 -6.27
N ASP A 675 32.24 16.99 -6.86
CA ASP A 675 31.21 17.75 -6.14
C ASP A 675 30.23 16.82 -5.41
N VAL A 676 30.18 15.53 -5.80
CA VAL A 676 29.29 14.50 -5.22
C VAL A 676 30.05 13.31 -4.60
N GLY A 677 31.39 13.32 -4.62
CA GLY A 677 32.25 12.29 -4.02
C GLY A 677 32.25 10.95 -4.77
N TRP A 678 31.91 10.96 -6.06
CA TRP A 678 31.80 9.75 -6.89
C TRP A 678 33.11 9.36 -7.59
N ASP A 679 34.12 10.23 -7.54
CA ASP A 679 35.45 10.01 -8.10
C ASP A 679 36.33 9.10 -7.22
N GLU A 680 36.16 9.14 -5.90
CA GLU A 680 36.99 8.39 -4.94
C GLU A 680 36.83 6.85 -5.07
N HIS A 681 35.71 6.38 -5.61
CA HIS A 681 35.35 4.95 -5.69
C HIS A 681 34.76 4.53 -7.05
N ASP A 682 35.05 5.27 -8.12
CA ASP A 682 34.59 5.00 -9.51
C ASP A 682 33.08 4.70 -9.63
N ARG A 683 32.27 5.44 -8.87
CA ARG A 683 30.82 5.23 -8.76
C ARG A 683 30.07 5.41 -10.09
N TRP A 684 30.71 6.08 -11.05
CA TRP A 684 30.19 6.19 -12.42
C TRP A 684 30.25 4.86 -13.18
N ASN A 685 31.34 4.09 -13.07
CA ASN A 685 31.43 2.79 -13.74
C ASN A 685 30.56 1.73 -13.06
N GLU A 686 30.42 1.79 -11.73
CA GLU A 686 29.40 1.03 -10.99
C GLU A 686 28.00 1.26 -11.57
N LEU A 687 27.60 2.53 -11.74
CA LEU A 687 26.32 2.90 -12.38
C LEU A 687 26.21 2.35 -13.81
N LEU A 688 27.28 2.45 -14.62
CA LEU A 688 27.28 1.99 -16.01
C LEU A 688 27.20 0.46 -16.16
N SER A 689 27.64 -0.32 -15.18
CA SER A 689 27.56 -1.80 -15.21
C SER A 689 26.13 -2.33 -15.30
N HIS A 690 25.19 -1.54 -14.76
CA HIS A 690 23.74 -1.76 -14.77
C HIS A 690 23.00 -1.03 -15.91
N TYR A 691 23.65 -0.20 -16.71
CA TYR A 691 22.98 0.71 -17.66
C TYR A 691 22.54 0.00 -18.96
N PRO A 692 21.24 -0.18 -19.23
CA PRO A 692 20.76 -1.00 -20.34
C PRO A 692 20.66 -0.23 -21.66
N TYR A 693 20.91 1.08 -21.67
CA TYR A 693 20.82 1.94 -22.86
C TYR A 693 22.19 2.31 -23.45
N GLY A 694 23.28 1.64 -23.05
CA GLY A 694 24.63 1.98 -23.50
C GLY A 694 24.83 1.73 -25.00
N LEU A 695 25.14 2.78 -25.76
CA LEU A 695 25.41 2.73 -27.20
C LEU A 695 26.68 3.49 -27.54
N LYS A 696 27.50 2.91 -28.41
CA LYS A 696 28.59 3.60 -29.10
C LYS A 696 28.08 4.11 -30.43
N HIS A 697 28.19 5.41 -30.66
CA HIS A 697 27.86 6.04 -31.94
C HIS A 697 29.08 5.99 -32.89
N ASP A 698 29.54 4.77 -33.17
CA ASP A 698 30.63 4.45 -34.10
C ASP A 698 30.12 3.99 -35.48
N LYS A 699 28.83 3.67 -35.57
CA LYS A 699 28.09 3.25 -36.77
C LYS A 699 26.85 4.13 -36.97
N GLY A 700 26.21 3.98 -38.13
CA GLY A 700 25.08 4.80 -38.57
C GLY A 700 25.45 5.67 -39.77
N GLU A 701 24.44 6.10 -40.54
CA GLU A 701 24.67 6.86 -41.77
C GLU A 701 25.12 8.30 -41.49
N ASP A 702 24.67 8.91 -40.40
CA ASP A 702 25.08 10.26 -40.03
C ASP A 702 26.56 10.32 -39.60
N GLN A 703 27.36 11.01 -40.40
CA GLN A 703 28.77 11.28 -40.13
C GLN A 703 28.94 12.32 -39.00
N ALA A 704 28.02 13.28 -38.86
CA ALA A 704 28.16 14.37 -37.90
C ALA A 704 27.95 13.91 -36.45
N THR A 705 26.99 13.03 -36.19
CA THR A 705 26.84 12.31 -34.91
C THR A 705 28.10 11.51 -34.58
N ARG A 706 28.66 10.75 -35.53
CA ARG A 706 29.86 9.92 -35.30
C ARG A 706 31.11 10.75 -34.98
N ASP A 707 31.30 11.87 -35.67
CA ASP A 707 32.41 12.79 -35.40
C ASP A 707 32.26 13.50 -34.05
N ALA A 708 31.03 13.95 -33.71
CA ALA A 708 30.73 14.52 -32.39
C ALA A 708 30.95 13.51 -31.26
N ALA A 709 30.48 12.27 -31.41
CA ALA A 709 30.67 11.20 -30.43
C ALA A 709 32.14 10.89 -30.18
N LYS A 710 32.93 10.74 -31.26
CA LYS A 710 34.37 10.50 -31.18
C LYS A 710 35.10 11.61 -30.42
N GLU A 711 34.76 12.87 -30.67
CA GLU A 711 35.34 14.01 -29.94
C GLU A 711 34.90 14.02 -28.47
N VAL A 712 33.61 13.78 -28.19
CA VAL A 712 33.07 13.69 -26.81
C VAL A 712 33.75 12.59 -26.01
N TYR A 713 33.90 11.39 -26.56
CA TYR A 713 34.53 10.27 -25.85
C TYR A 713 36.01 10.54 -25.54
N ALA A 714 36.73 11.21 -26.46
CA ALA A 714 38.11 11.62 -26.24
C ALA A 714 38.22 12.74 -25.18
N LEU A 715 37.34 13.75 -25.22
CA LEU A 715 37.34 14.85 -24.27
C LEU A 715 36.96 14.39 -22.85
N ALA A 716 35.94 13.54 -22.71
CA ALA A 716 35.45 13.06 -21.42
C ALA A 716 36.25 11.85 -20.87
N GLN A 717 37.17 11.30 -21.66
CA GLN A 717 37.98 10.12 -21.33
C GLN A 717 37.15 8.86 -20.99
N THR A 718 35.95 8.73 -21.57
CA THR A 718 35.07 7.55 -21.43
C THR A 718 34.20 7.36 -22.67
N SER A 719 33.88 6.11 -23.00
CA SER A 719 32.90 5.78 -24.05
C SER A 719 31.44 6.04 -23.65
N MET A 720 31.16 6.26 -22.37
CA MET A 720 29.81 6.56 -21.86
C MET A 720 29.87 7.74 -20.86
N PRO A 721 29.93 8.99 -21.34
CA PRO A 721 29.97 10.16 -20.47
C PRO A 721 28.59 10.58 -19.94
N TYR A 722 27.50 10.02 -20.47
CA TYR A 722 26.14 10.35 -20.09
C TYR A 722 25.23 9.14 -19.93
N VAL A 723 24.18 9.30 -19.13
CA VAL A 723 23.09 8.32 -18.96
C VAL A 723 21.72 8.98 -19.02
N ARG A 724 20.70 8.18 -19.35
CA ARG A 724 19.29 8.56 -19.25
C ARG A 724 18.90 8.83 -17.80
N ALA A 725 18.34 10.02 -17.59
CA ALA A 725 17.95 10.55 -16.28
C ALA A 725 16.76 9.80 -15.67
N ASP A 726 15.77 9.42 -16.48
CA ASP A 726 14.60 8.66 -16.06
C ASP A 726 14.98 7.26 -15.57
N TRP A 727 15.81 6.55 -16.33
CA TRP A 727 16.40 5.28 -15.91
C TRP A 727 17.23 5.44 -14.63
N PHE A 728 18.09 6.46 -14.55
CA PHE A 728 18.91 6.72 -13.37
C PHE A 728 18.04 6.94 -12.14
N VAL A 729 17.03 7.81 -12.23
CA VAL A 729 16.11 8.10 -11.13
C VAL A 729 15.33 6.85 -10.71
N ALA A 730 14.89 6.03 -11.67
CA ALA A 730 14.15 4.81 -11.36
C ALA A 730 15.01 3.69 -10.75
N ASN A 731 16.29 3.56 -11.13
CA ASN A 731 17.14 2.41 -10.79
C ASN A 731 18.21 2.70 -9.73
N ALA A 732 18.82 3.90 -9.72
CA ALA A 732 19.79 4.28 -8.68
C ALA A 732 19.15 4.64 -7.34
N SER A 733 17.83 4.81 -7.30
CA SER A 733 17.04 4.96 -6.08
C SER A 733 16.68 3.63 -5.40
N ARG A 734 17.02 2.48 -5.97
CA ARG A 734 16.77 1.14 -5.40
C ARG A 734 18.02 0.25 -5.36
N PRO A 735 18.06 -0.80 -4.52
CA PRO A 735 19.14 -1.78 -4.54
C PRO A 735 19.24 -2.53 -5.88
N PRO A 736 20.44 -3.03 -6.26
CA PRO A 736 21.70 -2.89 -5.52
C PRO A 736 22.35 -1.50 -5.67
N LEU A 737 22.06 -0.77 -6.75
CA LEU A 737 22.70 0.51 -7.08
C LEU A 737 22.62 1.55 -5.95
N TYR A 738 21.47 1.68 -5.30
CA TYR A 738 21.29 2.60 -4.17
C TYR A 738 22.30 2.34 -3.03
N HIS A 739 22.52 1.07 -2.70
CA HIS A 739 23.48 0.66 -1.67
C HIS A 739 24.93 0.83 -2.12
N ALA A 740 25.23 0.55 -3.40
CA ALA A 740 26.57 0.72 -3.96
C ALA A 740 26.97 2.20 -4.07
N LEU A 741 26.07 3.07 -4.53
CA LEU A 741 26.32 4.49 -4.75
C LEU A 741 26.37 5.29 -3.45
N LEU A 742 25.48 5.00 -2.47
CA LEU A 742 25.51 5.65 -1.16
C LEU A 742 26.43 4.93 -0.13
N GLU A 743 27.08 3.84 -0.53
CA GLU A 743 28.02 3.09 0.32
C GLU A 743 27.40 2.55 1.62
N ILE A 744 26.17 2.03 1.52
CA ILE A 744 25.44 1.51 2.68
C ILE A 744 26.04 0.15 3.06
N PRO A 745 26.66 0.00 4.25
CA PRO A 745 27.27 -1.27 4.65
C PRO A 745 26.21 -2.36 4.85
N GLU A 746 26.60 -3.61 4.70
CA GLU A 746 25.72 -4.76 4.98
C GLU A 746 25.33 -4.84 6.46
N ASN A 747 26.22 -4.41 7.35
CA ASN A 747 26.04 -4.45 8.79
C ASN A 747 25.79 -3.03 9.35
N LEU A 748 24.70 -2.85 10.11
CA LEU A 748 24.28 -1.53 10.58
C LEU A 748 25.27 -0.87 11.55
N GLN A 749 25.99 -1.64 12.37
CA GLN A 749 26.93 -1.06 13.34
C GLN A 749 28.10 -0.33 12.65
N VAL A 750 28.42 -0.68 11.39
CA VAL A 750 29.38 0.07 10.56
C VAL A 750 28.82 1.44 10.17
N LEU A 751 27.51 1.53 9.86
CA LEU A 751 26.83 2.79 9.54
C LEU A 751 26.66 3.67 10.79
N GLU A 752 26.24 3.08 11.91
CA GLU A 752 26.13 3.78 13.21
C GLU A 752 27.48 4.42 13.58
N LYS A 753 28.59 3.68 13.43
CA LYS A 753 29.95 4.21 13.62
C LYS A 753 30.30 5.35 12.65
N LYS A 754 29.93 5.27 11.37
CA LYS A 754 30.13 6.36 10.37
C LYS A 754 29.34 7.62 10.75
N LEU A 755 28.23 7.47 11.47
CA LEU A 755 27.33 8.55 11.92
C LEU A 755 27.58 9.01 13.37
N GLY A 756 28.56 8.43 14.08
CA GLY A 756 28.86 8.77 15.47
C GLY A 756 27.80 8.30 16.48
N VAL A 757 27.00 7.30 16.12
CA VAL A 757 25.91 6.71 16.93
C VAL A 757 26.41 5.43 17.61
N ASP A 758 25.94 5.20 18.84
CA ASP A 758 26.07 3.93 19.56
C ASP A 758 24.72 3.69 20.25
N ALA A 759 23.86 2.90 19.61
CA ALA A 759 22.46 2.80 20.04
C ALA A 759 22.32 2.21 21.46
N CYS A 760 23.18 1.26 21.81
CA CYS A 760 23.22 0.63 23.13
C CYS A 760 23.72 1.62 24.20
N ALA A 761 24.82 2.34 23.94
CA ALA A 761 25.33 3.31 24.91
C ALA A 761 24.43 4.54 25.04
N ASP A 762 23.74 4.95 23.97
CA ASP A 762 22.76 6.03 24.02
C ASP A 762 21.51 5.66 24.83
N PHE A 763 21.01 4.42 24.69
CA PHE A 763 19.96 3.88 25.55
C PHE A 763 20.42 3.90 27.02
N LEU A 764 21.61 3.36 27.32
CA LEU A 764 22.12 3.30 28.68
C LEU A 764 22.30 4.70 29.31
N ARG A 765 22.77 5.68 28.52
CA ARG A 765 23.08 7.05 28.95
C ARG A 765 21.93 8.06 28.84
N ASN A 766 20.71 7.62 28.49
CA ASN A 766 19.54 8.48 28.26
C ASN A 766 19.75 9.57 27.20
N LYS A 767 20.48 9.25 26.12
CA LYS A 767 20.73 10.17 25.00
C LYS A 767 19.71 10.08 23.86
N LEU A 768 19.11 8.90 23.68
CA LEU A 768 18.03 8.72 22.70
C LEU A 768 16.70 9.23 23.26
N VAL A 769 15.78 9.58 22.34
CA VAL A 769 14.36 9.75 22.67
C VAL A 769 13.52 8.75 21.88
N ARG A 770 12.45 8.25 22.50
CA ARG A 770 11.70 7.07 22.07
C ARG A 770 10.20 7.37 21.97
N ALA A 771 9.52 6.68 21.07
CA ALA A 771 8.06 6.61 21.01
C ALA A 771 7.62 5.20 20.59
N GLY A 772 6.44 4.77 20.98
CA GLY A 772 5.82 3.54 20.46
C GLY A 772 4.35 3.76 20.12
N PHE A 773 3.86 3.05 19.11
CA PHE A 773 2.49 3.18 18.62
C PHE A 773 2.00 1.86 18.03
N ALA A 774 0.70 1.58 18.18
CA ALA A 774 0.09 0.32 17.76
C ALA A 774 -0.20 0.22 16.25
N THR A 775 -0.14 1.33 15.52
CA THR A 775 -0.35 1.40 14.07
C THR A 775 0.49 2.52 13.44
N SER A 776 0.95 2.30 12.20
CA SER A 776 1.66 3.29 11.39
C SER A 776 1.13 3.30 9.96
N GLY A 777 1.44 4.33 9.16
CA GLY A 777 0.98 4.43 7.77
C GLY A 777 1.47 3.30 6.84
N VAL A 778 2.41 2.48 7.30
CA VAL A 778 2.98 1.33 6.55
C VAL A 778 2.83 -0.02 7.26
N SER A 779 2.38 -0.07 8.52
CA SER A 779 2.24 -1.31 9.31
C SER A 779 1.04 -1.27 10.25
N SER A 780 0.31 -2.38 10.34
CA SER A 780 -0.82 -2.62 11.24
C SER A 780 -0.43 -3.16 12.62
N GLN A 781 0.86 -3.42 12.86
CA GLN A 781 1.39 -3.96 14.12
C GLN A 781 2.00 -2.86 15.00
N ASN A 782 2.36 -3.20 16.24
CA ASN A 782 3.20 -2.35 17.07
C ASN A 782 4.46 -1.90 16.30
N ARG A 783 4.81 -0.62 16.43
CA ARG A 783 6.08 -0.04 15.96
C ARG A 783 6.67 0.80 17.09
N LEU A 784 7.98 0.70 17.28
CA LEU A 784 8.75 1.53 18.21
C LEU A 784 9.78 2.31 17.40
N VAL A 785 10.04 3.57 17.75
CA VAL A 785 11.01 4.42 17.06
C VAL A 785 11.92 5.09 18.08
N ASP A 786 13.23 4.92 17.88
CA ASP A 786 14.29 5.64 18.57
C ASP A 786 14.84 6.77 17.70
N ARG A 787 15.18 7.89 18.34
CA ARG A 787 15.93 9.00 17.76
C ARG A 787 17.24 9.20 18.52
N HIS A 788 18.34 9.05 17.82
CA HIS A 788 19.69 9.29 18.30
C HIS A 788 20.24 10.63 17.79
N PRO A 789 21.03 11.36 18.58
CA PRO A 789 21.93 12.38 18.06
C PRO A 789 22.97 11.74 17.13
N ALA A 790 23.19 12.32 15.95
CA ALA A 790 24.17 11.83 14.98
C ALA A 790 25.04 13.00 14.47
N SER A 791 26.24 12.70 13.93
CA SER A 791 27.22 13.70 13.47
C SER A 791 26.64 14.73 12.50
N TYR A 792 25.67 14.35 11.67
CA TYR A 792 25.05 15.22 10.65
C TYR A 792 23.60 15.64 11.00
N GLY A 793 23.13 15.35 12.21
CA GLY A 793 21.81 15.75 12.69
C GLY A 793 21.13 14.71 13.56
N ALA A 794 20.41 13.79 12.92
CA ALA A 794 19.67 12.73 13.58
C ALA A 794 19.87 11.38 12.87
N TYR A 795 19.75 10.33 13.67
CA TYR A 795 19.60 8.94 13.22
C TYR A 795 18.33 8.41 13.88
N TRP A 796 17.36 8.01 13.06
CA TRP A 796 16.10 7.45 13.49
C TRP A 796 16.10 5.97 13.17
N LYS A 797 15.75 5.10 14.13
CA LYS A 797 15.68 3.64 13.97
C LYS A 797 14.30 3.16 14.42
N SER A 798 13.53 2.56 13.52
CA SER A 798 12.33 1.83 13.89
C SER A 798 12.64 0.38 14.27
N TYR A 799 11.75 -0.19 15.05
CA TYR A 799 11.68 -1.61 15.34
C TYR A 799 10.25 -2.03 15.00
N ASP A 800 10.15 -2.96 14.07
CA ASP A 800 8.88 -3.43 13.50
C ASP A 800 8.62 -4.87 13.98
N PHE A 801 7.36 -5.16 14.31
CA PHE A 801 6.98 -6.36 15.06
C PHE A 801 6.05 -7.25 14.24
N LYS A 802 6.26 -8.58 14.28
CA LYS A 802 5.39 -9.55 13.57
C LYS A 802 4.03 -9.76 14.25
N LYS A 803 3.96 -9.61 15.58
CA LYS A 803 2.78 -9.83 16.41
C LYS A 803 2.85 -9.02 17.70
N ASN A 804 1.70 -8.71 18.28
CA ASN A 804 1.57 -8.00 19.56
C ASN A 804 1.57 -8.95 20.79
N GLU A 805 2.29 -10.06 20.70
CA GLU A 805 2.39 -11.13 21.69
C GLU A 805 3.82 -11.22 22.30
N GLY A 806 3.95 -11.89 23.45
CA GLY A 806 5.26 -12.13 24.07
C GLY A 806 6.05 -10.84 24.34
N THR A 807 7.34 -10.85 24.00
CA THR A 807 8.26 -9.70 24.08
C THR A 807 7.93 -8.58 23.08
N GLY A 808 7.06 -8.81 22.09
CA GLY A 808 6.55 -7.78 21.17
C GLY A 808 5.45 -6.89 21.74
N ASN A 809 4.96 -7.17 22.95
CA ASN A 809 4.00 -6.31 23.63
C ASN A 809 4.71 -5.10 24.29
N LEU A 810 4.75 -3.98 23.57
CA LEU A 810 5.46 -2.76 23.98
C LEU A 810 4.97 -2.14 25.31
N PHE A 811 3.72 -2.37 25.72
CA PHE A 811 3.20 -1.89 27.02
C PHE A 811 3.81 -2.63 28.22
N ARG A 812 4.35 -3.83 27.98
CA ARG A 812 5.01 -4.69 28.98
C ARG A 812 6.52 -4.76 28.79
N PHE A 813 7.01 -4.63 27.56
CA PHE A 813 8.43 -4.71 27.18
C PHE A 813 8.95 -3.43 26.48
N PRO A 814 8.84 -2.23 27.07
CA PRO A 814 9.25 -0.96 26.43
C PRO A 814 10.77 -0.69 26.42
N LEU A 815 11.59 -1.49 27.12
CA LEU A 815 13.00 -1.20 27.43
C LEU A 815 13.98 -2.13 26.69
N GLY A 816 13.65 -2.45 25.43
CA GLY A 816 14.51 -3.18 24.50
C GLY A 816 15.29 -2.30 23.52
N PRO A 817 15.92 -2.91 22.49
CA PRO A 817 15.93 -4.35 22.19
C PRO A 817 16.73 -5.17 23.20
N VAL A 818 16.80 -6.50 23.01
CA VAL A 818 17.72 -7.38 23.75
C VAL A 818 19.16 -7.09 23.30
N PHE A 819 20.05 -6.70 24.23
CA PHE A 819 21.48 -6.52 23.97
C PHE A 819 22.30 -6.80 25.24
N GLU A 820 23.60 -7.07 25.07
CA GLU A 820 24.51 -7.38 26.17
C GLU A 820 24.68 -6.18 27.11
N GLY A 821 24.49 -6.41 28.42
CA GLY A 821 24.58 -5.34 29.42
C GLY A 821 23.32 -4.48 29.58
N ASN A 822 22.19 -4.81 28.94
CA ASN A 822 20.91 -4.15 29.22
C ASN A 822 20.41 -4.49 30.64
N PRO A 823 20.36 -3.52 31.60
CA PRO A 823 19.90 -3.79 32.97
C PRO A 823 18.39 -4.05 33.06
N TYR A 824 17.64 -3.77 31.99
CA TYR A 824 16.20 -3.99 31.87
C TYR A 824 15.86 -5.18 30.96
N ALA A 825 16.73 -6.19 30.87
CA ALA A 825 16.53 -7.37 30.02
C ALA A 825 15.18 -8.11 30.23
N ARG A 826 14.54 -7.98 31.40
CA ARG A 826 13.20 -8.53 31.67
C ARG A 826 12.05 -7.72 31.07
N GLN A 827 12.33 -6.51 30.60
CA GLN A 827 11.45 -5.58 29.90
C GLN A 827 11.97 -5.27 28.48
N ALA A 828 12.91 -6.05 27.98
CA ALA A 828 13.42 -5.93 26.62
C ALA A 828 12.51 -6.64 25.61
N PHE A 829 12.46 -6.09 24.40
CA PHE A 829 11.66 -6.59 23.29
C PHE A 829 12.52 -7.29 22.24
N GLU A 830 11.89 -8.17 21.46
CA GLU A 830 12.42 -8.72 20.21
C GLU A 830 11.64 -8.12 19.04
N HIS A 831 12.32 -7.77 17.95
CA HIS A 831 11.74 -7.18 16.75
C HIS A 831 12.03 -8.05 15.53
N ALA A 832 11.27 -7.86 14.45
CA ALA A 832 11.42 -8.60 13.20
C ALA A 832 12.41 -7.96 12.22
N GLY A 833 12.59 -6.65 12.34
CA GLY A 833 13.42 -5.81 11.49
C GLY A 833 13.21 -4.34 11.85
N GLY A 834 13.64 -3.45 10.95
CA GLY A 834 13.54 -2.01 11.15
C GLY A 834 13.84 -1.20 9.91
N GLU A 835 13.45 0.06 9.94
CA GLU A 835 13.84 1.11 9.01
C GLU A 835 14.75 2.10 9.74
N ILE A 836 15.81 2.52 9.07
CA ILE A 836 16.73 3.55 9.54
C ILE A 836 16.63 4.74 8.60
N VAL A 837 16.35 5.92 9.16
CA VAL A 837 16.37 7.20 8.46
C VAL A 837 17.44 8.09 9.10
N PHE A 838 18.46 8.45 8.33
CA PHE A 838 19.62 9.20 8.84
C PHE A 838 19.90 10.45 8.02
N ASN A 839 20.37 11.53 8.66
CA ASN A 839 20.82 12.71 7.92
C ASN A 839 22.17 12.47 7.23
N LEU A 840 22.23 12.88 5.97
CA LEU A 840 23.47 13.05 5.21
C LEU A 840 24.14 14.40 5.56
N PRO A 841 25.45 14.58 5.27
CA PRO A 841 26.16 15.82 5.58
C PRO A 841 25.55 17.07 4.93
N ASN A 842 24.97 16.94 3.74
CA ASN A 842 24.23 17.98 3.03
C ASN A 842 22.79 18.22 3.52
N GLY A 843 22.37 17.59 4.63
CA GLY A 843 21.05 17.78 5.24
C GLY A 843 19.91 16.94 4.64
N LEU A 844 20.11 16.31 3.48
CA LEU A 844 19.19 15.29 2.94
C LEU A 844 19.20 14.03 3.82
N GLN A 845 18.49 12.98 3.40
CA GLN A 845 18.28 11.75 4.16
C GLN A 845 18.70 10.51 3.36
N GLY A 846 19.38 9.60 4.04
CA GLY A 846 19.60 8.22 3.59
C GLY A 846 18.70 7.25 4.35
N TYR A 847 18.44 6.09 3.74
CA TYR A 847 17.45 5.12 4.19
C TYR A 847 18.02 3.70 4.17
N VAL A 848 17.75 2.90 5.19
CA VAL A 848 18.17 1.48 5.23
C VAL A 848 17.03 0.64 5.81
N LEU A 849 16.76 -0.52 5.22
CA LEU A 849 15.96 -1.55 5.88
C LEU A 849 16.90 -2.61 6.46
N VAL A 850 16.58 -3.12 7.64
CA VAL A 850 17.33 -4.19 8.30
C VAL A 850 16.43 -5.30 8.83
N ASP A 851 17.01 -6.50 8.96
CA ASP A 851 16.39 -7.61 9.68
C ASP A 851 16.57 -7.50 11.20
N HIS A 852 16.01 -8.44 11.95
CA HIS A 852 16.18 -8.58 13.41
C HIS A 852 17.64 -8.72 13.93
N LYS A 853 18.64 -8.85 13.05
CA LYS A 853 20.06 -8.94 13.39
C LYS A 853 20.83 -7.68 12.97
N ASP A 854 20.12 -6.60 12.63
CA ASP A 854 20.71 -5.36 12.13
C ASP A 854 21.53 -5.58 10.82
N GLN A 855 21.16 -6.58 10.02
CA GLN A 855 21.73 -6.80 8.68
C GLN A 855 20.83 -6.17 7.61
N ARG A 856 21.45 -5.47 6.66
CA ARG A 856 20.80 -4.78 5.54
C ARG A 856 19.96 -5.76 4.70
N ILE A 857 18.73 -5.37 4.38
CA ILE A 857 17.86 -6.08 3.44
C ILE A 857 17.43 -5.16 2.29
N ASP A 858 17.40 -5.70 1.08
CA ASP A 858 17.12 -4.95 -0.14
C ASP A 858 15.60 -4.75 -0.39
N VAL A 859 14.74 -5.49 0.33
CA VAL A 859 13.27 -5.42 0.24
C VAL A 859 12.66 -5.71 1.62
N GLY A 860 11.72 -4.87 2.05
CA GLY A 860 10.96 -5.07 3.29
C GLY A 860 9.91 -6.19 3.15
N PRO A 861 9.72 -7.05 4.18
CA PRO A 861 8.75 -8.13 4.11
C PRO A 861 7.31 -7.60 4.11
N ILE A 862 6.56 -7.92 3.05
CA ILE A 862 5.15 -7.50 2.86
C ILE A 862 4.20 -7.94 3.97
N GLU A 863 4.57 -8.96 4.75
CA GLU A 863 3.85 -9.45 5.93
C GLU A 863 3.89 -8.46 7.12
N VAL A 864 4.85 -7.52 7.11
CA VAL A 864 5.11 -6.60 8.24
C VAL A 864 4.89 -5.14 7.81
N VAL A 865 5.31 -4.77 6.59
CA VAL A 865 5.24 -3.40 6.07
C VAL A 865 4.94 -3.35 4.57
N GLY A 866 4.19 -2.34 4.09
CA GLY A 866 3.82 -2.22 2.67
C GLY A 866 3.80 -0.80 2.10
N ASP A 867 4.16 -0.66 0.82
CA ASP A 867 4.08 0.57 0.01
C ASP A 867 2.71 0.67 -0.67
N ALA A 868 1.80 1.44 -0.05
CA ALA A 868 0.44 1.65 -0.57
C ALA A 868 0.38 2.40 -1.92
N LEU A 869 1.43 3.13 -2.29
CA LEU A 869 1.53 3.82 -3.59
C LEU A 869 2.14 2.94 -4.69
N LYS A 870 2.56 1.71 -4.34
CA LYS A 870 3.31 0.79 -5.19
C LYS A 870 4.46 1.51 -5.91
N THR A 871 5.23 2.34 -5.21
CA THR A 871 6.22 3.25 -5.83
C THR A 871 7.30 2.50 -6.60
N ALA A 872 7.67 1.31 -6.14
CA ALA A 872 8.61 0.41 -6.83
C ALA A 872 7.96 -0.48 -7.91
N GLY A 873 6.64 -0.34 -8.15
CA GLY A 873 5.82 -1.21 -9.01
C GLY A 873 5.10 -2.35 -8.26
N THR A 874 5.48 -2.60 -7.00
CA THR A 874 4.87 -3.62 -6.12
C THR A 874 4.54 -3.00 -4.76
N SER A 875 3.76 -3.71 -3.94
CA SER A 875 3.48 -3.31 -2.55
C SER A 875 4.66 -3.51 -1.58
N ALA A 876 5.79 -4.07 -2.03
CA ALA A 876 6.96 -4.26 -1.18
C ALA A 876 7.72 -2.93 -0.99
N ILE A 877 8.18 -2.67 0.23
CA ILE A 877 8.98 -1.48 0.52
C ILE A 877 10.40 -1.68 0.02
N VAL A 878 10.87 -0.78 -0.83
CA VAL A 878 12.23 -0.77 -1.36
C VAL A 878 13.02 0.40 -0.74
N PRO A 879 14.17 0.15 -0.09
CA PRO A 879 14.97 1.20 0.54
C PRO A 879 15.48 2.19 -0.52
N GLY A 880 15.59 3.45 -0.12
CA GLY A 880 15.75 4.56 -1.05
C GLY A 880 14.39 4.95 -1.64
N LEU A 881 13.90 4.23 -2.65
CA LEU A 881 12.74 4.64 -3.46
C LEU A 881 11.42 4.78 -2.68
N SER A 882 10.94 3.72 -2.04
CA SER A 882 9.69 3.77 -1.26
C SER A 882 9.85 4.67 -0.04
N CYS A 883 11.03 4.67 0.58
CA CYS A 883 11.35 5.51 1.72
C CYS A 883 11.34 7.01 1.37
N MET A 884 11.92 7.43 0.24
CA MET A 884 11.88 8.83 -0.24
C MET A 884 10.46 9.31 -0.51
N ALA A 885 9.59 8.44 -1.05
CA ALA A 885 8.18 8.76 -1.29
C ALA A 885 7.39 8.89 0.03
N CYS A 886 7.63 8.00 1.02
CA CYS A 886 7.01 8.09 2.34
C CYS A 886 7.50 9.31 3.14
N HIS A 887 8.82 9.53 3.15
CA HIS A 887 9.50 10.62 3.83
C HIS A 887 9.64 11.89 2.95
N GLN A 888 8.66 12.15 2.07
CA GLN A 888 8.74 13.25 1.13
C GLN A 888 8.91 14.64 1.78
N LEU A 889 8.43 14.82 3.02
CA LEU A 889 8.62 16.03 3.85
C LEU A 889 9.56 15.82 5.05
N GLY A 890 10.37 14.76 5.03
CA GLY A 890 11.26 14.32 6.12
C GLY A 890 10.60 13.27 7.02
N ILE A 891 10.95 13.25 8.31
CA ILE A 891 10.40 12.29 9.28
C ILE A 891 8.88 12.43 9.36
N VAL A 892 8.15 11.32 9.17
CA VAL A 892 6.68 11.29 9.25
C VAL A 892 6.25 11.50 10.70
N PRO A 893 5.34 12.45 11.01
CA PRO A 893 4.82 12.63 12.36
C PRO A 893 4.03 11.42 12.87
N PHE A 894 4.20 11.09 14.14
CA PHE A 894 3.48 10.01 14.83
C PHE A 894 3.05 10.47 16.23
N LYS A 895 2.11 9.74 16.84
CA LYS A 895 1.69 9.96 18.24
C LYS A 895 2.16 8.77 19.08
N ASP A 896 2.97 9.03 20.10
CA ASP A 896 3.29 8.02 21.11
C ASP A 896 2.00 7.61 21.87
N THR A 897 1.77 6.31 21.99
CA THR A 897 0.69 5.72 22.77
C THR A 897 1.21 4.92 23.96
N ILE A 898 2.53 4.73 24.08
CA ILE A 898 3.11 3.92 25.16
C ILE A 898 3.19 4.74 26.47
N ARG A 899 3.69 5.98 26.45
CA ARG A 899 3.90 6.81 27.67
C ARG A 899 2.65 6.93 28.56
N GLU A 900 1.44 6.90 28.01
CA GLU A 900 0.19 7.04 28.76
C GLU A 900 -0.39 5.69 29.28
N GLY A 901 0.07 4.54 28.79
CA GLY A 901 -0.59 3.23 28.97
C GLY A 901 0.24 2.12 29.62
N LEU A 902 1.35 2.45 30.28
CA LEU A 902 2.35 1.47 30.73
C LEU A 902 1.98 0.68 31.99
N ALA A 903 2.40 -0.58 32.02
CA ALA A 903 2.28 -1.49 33.16
C ALA A 903 3.64 -1.81 33.83
N VAL A 904 4.62 -0.91 33.75
CA VAL A 904 5.94 -1.04 34.41
C VAL A 904 6.01 -0.23 35.71
N ALA A 905 6.88 -0.65 36.63
CA ALA A 905 7.02 -0.03 37.96
C ALA A 905 8.48 0.10 38.40
N GLY A 906 8.75 0.99 39.37
CA GLY A 906 10.08 1.25 39.92
C GLY A 906 11.05 1.82 38.88
N ALA A 907 12.32 1.44 38.96
CA ALA A 907 13.39 1.92 38.07
C ALA A 907 13.15 1.70 36.56
N ALA A 908 12.22 0.82 36.18
CA ALA A 908 11.78 0.66 34.79
C ALA A 908 10.81 1.78 34.36
N ALA A 909 9.91 2.24 35.25
CA ALA A 909 9.03 3.37 34.97
C ALA A 909 9.84 4.67 34.83
N GLU A 910 10.77 4.92 35.76
CA GLU A 910 11.71 6.06 35.70
C GLU A 910 12.50 6.07 34.38
N LYS A 911 12.97 4.90 33.91
CA LYS A 911 13.68 4.77 32.63
C LYS A 911 12.79 5.12 31.45
N VAL A 912 11.52 4.71 31.48
CA VAL A 912 10.55 5.06 30.44
C VAL A 912 10.27 6.56 30.43
N GLU A 913 10.07 7.21 31.58
CA GLU A 913 9.90 8.67 31.67
C GLU A 913 11.10 9.45 31.11
N MET A 914 12.32 8.92 31.29
CA MET A 914 13.55 9.51 30.75
C MET A 914 13.69 9.33 29.22
N LEU A 915 13.28 8.19 28.66
CA LEU A 915 13.44 7.90 27.23
C LEU A 915 12.27 8.37 26.36
N TYR A 916 11.03 8.29 26.86
CA TYR A 916 9.82 8.66 26.11
C TYR A 916 9.42 10.09 26.50
N PRO A 917 9.77 11.13 25.72
CA PRO A 917 9.43 12.50 26.07
C PRO A 917 7.94 12.81 25.90
N GLU A 918 7.48 13.93 26.46
CA GLU A 918 6.14 14.44 26.17
C GLU A 918 5.96 14.76 24.68
N LYS A 919 4.72 14.66 24.18
CA LYS A 919 4.38 14.96 22.79
C LYS A 919 4.99 16.28 22.30
N ALA A 920 4.83 17.36 23.08
CA ALA A 920 5.36 18.67 22.70
C ALA A 920 6.90 18.73 22.60
N ALA A 921 7.62 17.83 23.27
CA ALA A 921 9.08 17.69 23.13
C ALA A 921 9.45 16.80 21.93
N MET A 922 8.72 15.69 21.70
CA MET A 922 8.90 14.86 20.50
C MET A 922 8.62 15.66 19.22
N ASP A 923 7.52 16.43 19.18
CA ASP A 923 7.15 17.31 18.07
C ASP A 923 8.29 18.28 17.71
N ARG A 924 8.99 18.84 18.71
CA ARG A 924 10.15 19.73 18.48
C ARG A 924 11.32 19.02 17.80
N PHE A 925 11.58 17.76 18.14
CA PHE A 925 12.62 16.97 17.46
C PHE A 925 12.23 16.67 16.01
N ILE A 926 10.99 16.22 15.79
CA ILE A 926 10.45 15.94 14.44
C ILE A 926 10.51 17.21 13.58
N THR A 927 9.98 18.33 14.05
CA THR A 927 9.99 19.61 13.33
C THR A 927 11.42 20.09 13.03
N LYS A 928 12.37 19.93 13.96
CA LYS A 928 13.78 20.31 13.74
C LYS A 928 14.41 19.51 12.60
N ASP A 929 14.20 18.19 12.58
CA ASP A 929 14.81 17.32 11.58
C ASP A 929 14.09 17.41 10.21
N GLN A 930 12.76 17.60 10.20
CA GLN A 930 12.00 17.97 8.99
C GLN A 930 12.51 19.28 8.38
N ASN A 931 12.70 20.33 9.18
CA ASN A 931 13.15 21.64 8.67
C ASN A 931 14.57 21.57 8.07
N ARG A 932 15.47 20.75 8.64
CA ARG A 932 16.79 20.49 8.03
C ARG A 932 16.64 19.85 6.65
N TYR A 933 15.87 18.77 6.56
CA TYR A 933 15.66 18.05 5.31
C TYR A 933 14.98 18.93 4.25
N LEU A 934 13.97 19.71 4.63
CA LEU A 934 13.25 20.59 3.70
C LEU A 934 14.13 21.72 3.16
N ALA A 935 15.03 22.29 3.96
CA ALA A 935 15.99 23.29 3.49
C ALA A 935 16.93 22.71 2.42
N ALA A 936 17.50 21.52 2.68
CA ALA A 936 18.36 20.82 1.72
C ALA A 936 17.60 20.36 0.45
N LEU A 937 16.33 19.96 0.60
CA LEU A 937 15.45 19.62 -0.52
C LEU A 937 15.16 20.84 -1.39
N GLU A 938 14.85 21.99 -0.79
CA GLU A 938 14.60 23.25 -1.48
C GLU A 938 15.87 23.77 -2.18
N GLU A 939 17.04 23.65 -1.56
CA GLU A 939 18.34 23.95 -2.20
C GLU A 939 18.61 23.05 -3.42
N ALA A 940 18.34 21.74 -3.30
CA ALA A 940 18.57 20.79 -4.39
C ALA A 940 17.57 20.91 -5.56
N THR A 941 16.33 21.31 -5.29
CA THR A 941 15.22 21.19 -6.28
C THR A 941 14.49 22.49 -6.60
N GLY A 942 14.60 23.51 -5.75
CA GLY A 942 13.88 24.78 -5.88
C GLY A 942 14.16 25.49 -7.20
N ALA A 943 15.39 25.42 -7.71
CA ALA A 943 15.76 25.98 -9.02
C ALA A 943 14.99 25.39 -10.22
N PHE A 944 14.36 24.21 -10.07
CA PHE A 944 13.55 23.57 -11.10
C PHE A 944 12.04 23.65 -10.81
N LEU A 945 11.66 23.64 -9.53
CA LEU A 945 10.27 23.61 -9.10
C LEU A 945 9.71 25.02 -8.82
N ILE A 946 10.42 25.88 -8.11
CA ILE A 946 9.96 27.20 -7.66
C ILE A 946 10.36 28.26 -8.70
N GLN A 947 9.67 28.27 -9.85
CA GLN A 947 9.91 29.20 -10.96
C GLN A 947 8.63 29.52 -11.73
N GLY A 948 8.63 30.62 -12.48
CA GLY A 948 7.49 31.04 -13.29
C GLY A 948 6.27 31.37 -12.43
N GLU A 949 5.11 30.81 -12.79
CA GLU A 949 3.85 30.98 -12.04
C GLU A 949 3.88 30.31 -10.64
N ASP A 950 4.86 29.45 -10.38
CA ASP A 950 5.00 28.73 -9.11
C ASP A 950 5.95 29.42 -8.10
N GLN A 951 6.40 30.64 -8.38
CA GLN A 951 7.41 31.33 -7.58
C GLN A 951 6.96 31.66 -6.13
N GLU A 952 5.65 31.64 -5.85
CA GLU A 952 5.08 31.80 -4.50
C GLU A 952 4.78 30.45 -3.79
N LYS A 953 4.96 29.30 -4.45
CA LYS A 953 4.68 27.98 -3.85
C LYS A 953 5.82 27.54 -2.93
N SER A 954 5.45 26.83 -1.84
CA SER A 954 6.45 26.14 -1.02
C SER A 954 6.89 24.85 -1.70
N ILE A 955 8.12 24.39 -1.42
CA ILE A 955 8.56 23.05 -1.81
C ILE A 955 7.59 21.94 -1.34
N ARG A 956 6.82 22.19 -0.27
CA ARG A 956 5.78 21.31 0.29
C ARG A 956 4.51 21.17 -0.57
N ASP A 957 4.37 21.97 -1.62
CA ASP A 957 3.21 21.95 -2.53
C ASP A 957 3.48 21.15 -3.83
N PHE A 958 4.70 20.63 -4.03
CA PHE A 958 5.09 19.82 -5.18
C PHE A 958 5.14 18.32 -4.87
N PRO A 959 4.86 17.42 -5.84
CA PRO A 959 5.00 15.98 -5.65
C PRO A 959 6.44 15.57 -5.33
N GLU A 960 6.61 14.44 -4.63
CA GLU A 960 7.93 13.83 -4.46
C GLU A 960 8.49 13.37 -5.82
N ALA A 961 9.58 14.03 -6.25
CA ALA A 961 10.09 13.94 -7.61
C ALA A 961 10.67 12.56 -7.98
N VAL A 962 11.39 11.89 -7.06
CA VAL A 962 12.06 10.62 -7.36
C VAL A 962 11.04 9.50 -7.57
N GLY A 963 10.10 9.34 -6.64
CA GLY A 963 9.01 8.38 -6.72
C GLY A 963 8.04 8.65 -7.87
N ALA A 964 7.77 9.93 -8.20
CA ALA A 964 6.94 10.26 -9.36
C ALA A 964 7.58 9.82 -10.69
N VAL A 965 8.85 10.16 -10.90
CA VAL A 965 9.59 9.77 -12.12
C VAL A 965 9.81 8.26 -12.18
N ALA A 966 10.13 7.61 -11.06
CA ALA A 966 10.28 6.15 -11.00
C ALA A 966 8.99 5.41 -11.35
N ARG A 967 7.82 5.86 -10.85
CA ARG A 967 6.52 5.29 -11.22
C ARG A 967 6.20 5.52 -12.70
N ALA A 968 6.51 6.69 -13.25
CA ALA A 968 6.32 6.98 -14.67
C ALA A 968 7.20 6.09 -15.56
N TYR A 969 8.46 5.88 -15.18
CA TYR A 969 9.41 5.03 -15.88
C TYR A 969 8.96 3.56 -15.96
N LEU A 970 8.40 3.02 -14.87
CA LEU A 970 7.97 1.62 -14.77
C LEU A 970 6.75 1.26 -15.62
N LYS A 971 6.09 2.24 -16.28
CA LYS A 971 4.96 1.97 -17.18
C LYS A 971 5.41 1.18 -18.41
N ASP A 972 4.52 0.31 -18.89
CA ASP A 972 4.69 -0.39 -20.16
C ASP A 972 4.75 0.61 -21.32
N LEU A 973 5.55 0.27 -22.34
CA LEU A 973 5.93 1.12 -23.46
C LEU A 973 4.93 1.01 -24.62
N GLY A 974 4.20 2.09 -24.90
CA GLY A 974 3.40 2.23 -26.12
C GLY A 974 4.25 2.56 -27.36
N PRO A 975 3.67 2.57 -28.57
CA PRO A 975 4.40 2.93 -29.80
C PRO A 975 5.00 4.34 -29.72
N GLU A 976 4.29 5.28 -29.10
CA GLU A 976 4.68 6.66 -28.84
C GLU A 976 5.92 6.77 -27.95
N ASP A 977 6.02 5.94 -26.91
CA ASP A 977 7.17 5.92 -26.01
C ASP A 977 8.41 5.35 -26.71
N VAL A 978 8.26 4.20 -27.40
CA VAL A 978 9.36 3.58 -28.16
C VAL A 978 9.80 4.49 -29.31
N ALA A 979 8.87 5.21 -29.95
CA ALA A 979 9.19 6.22 -30.95
C ALA A 979 10.04 7.35 -30.34
N ALA A 980 9.63 7.91 -29.19
CA ALA A 980 10.38 8.95 -28.50
C ALA A 980 11.79 8.51 -28.04
N GLU A 981 11.96 7.24 -27.62
CA GLU A 981 13.26 6.68 -27.24
C GLU A 981 14.25 6.54 -28.42
N PHE A 982 13.76 6.38 -29.65
CA PHE A 982 14.57 6.45 -30.88
C PHE A 982 14.46 7.81 -31.60
N GLY A 983 13.77 8.77 -30.98
CA GLY A 983 13.43 10.08 -31.54
C GLY A 983 12.50 10.05 -32.75
N VAL A 984 11.97 8.91 -33.20
CA VAL A 984 11.10 8.79 -34.38
C VAL A 984 9.89 9.72 -34.23
N SER A 985 9.69 10.61 -35.20
CA SER A 985 8.81 11.78 -35.04
C SER A 985 7.32 11.47 -35.24
N ASP A 986 6.99 10.45 -36.04
CA ASP A 986 5.64 9.87 -36.14
C ASP A 986 5.72 8.39 -35.71
N PRO A 987 5.05 7.98 -34.61
CA PRO A 987 4.98 6.58 -34.18
C PRO A 987 4.49 5.61 -35.27
N LYS A 988 3.73 6.09 -36.28
CA LYS A 988 3.34 5.29 -37.45
C LYS A 988 4.52 4.91 -38.34
N GLU A 989 5.57 5.72 -38.39
CA GLU A 989 6.82 5.42 -39.09
C GLU A 989 7.53 4.24 -38.41
N LEU A 990 7.66 4.28 -37.08
CA LEU A 990 8.19 3.17 -36.28
C LEU A 990 7.37 1.89 -36.51
N VAL A 991 6.03 1.98 -36.47
CA VAL A 991 5.13 0.83 -36.74
C VAL A 991 5.32 0.29 -38.17
N ALA A 992 5.57 1.15 -39.17
CA ALA A 992 5.88 0.72 -40.53
C ALA A 992 7.23 -0.01 -40.62
N ILE A 993 8.27 0.51 -39.93
CA ILE A 993 9.59 -0.11 -39.84
C ILE A 993 9.51 -1.50 -39.18
N ILE A 994 8.81 -1.63 -38.05
CA ILE A 994 8.59 -2.92 -37.36
C ILE A 994 7.81 -3.89 -38.27
N ARG A 995 6.83 -3.41 -39.04
CA ARG A 995 6.05 -4.24 -39.97
C ARG A 995 6.91 -4.79 -41.12
N ALA A 996 7.88 -4.01 -41.60
CA ALA A 996 8.83 -4.43 -42.62
C ALA A 996 9.90 -5.38 -42.05
N ASN A 997 10.48 -5.06 -40.90
CA ASN A 997 11.62 -5.79 -40.34
C ASN A 997 11.18 -7.06 -39.57
N LYS A 998 11.65 -8.24 -40.00
CA LYS A 998 11.36 -9.51 -39.31
C LYS A 998 12.06 -9.63 -37.96
N LYS A 999 13.31 -9.17 -37.86
CA LYS A 999 14.14 -9.28 -36.65
C LYS A 999 13.60 -8.40 -35.52
N LEU A 1000 13.14 -7.17 -35.80
CA LEU A 1000 12.45 -6.33 -34.80
C LEU A 1000 11.22 -7.02 -34.20
N ARG A 1001 10.42 -7.73 -35.00
CA ARG A 1001 9.28 -8.52 -34.48
C ARG A 1001 9.73 -9.70 -33.63
N GLN A 1002 10.84 -10.35 -33.98
CA GLN A 1002 11.44 -11.43 -33.18
C GLN A 1002 12.07 -10.94 -31.87
N LEU A 1003 12.48 -9.66 -31.79
CA LEU A 1003 12.91 -8.97 -30.58
C LEU A 1003 11.74 -8.50 -29.69
N GLY A 1004 10.50 -8.91 -29.98
CA GLY A 1004 9.34 -8.66 -29.13
C GLY A 1004 8.48 -7.44 -29.48
N LEU A 1005 8.82 -6.66 -30.52
CA LEU A 1005 8.11 -5.42 -30.87
C LEU A 1005 6.78 -5.66 -31.62
N ALA A 1006 6.38 -6.91 -31.82
CA ALA A 1006 5.14 -7.27 -32.52
C ALA A 1006 3.85 -6.66 -31.93
N PRO A 1007 3.66 -6.51 -30.60
CA PRO A 1007 2.45 -5.90 -30.01
C PRO A 1007 2.21 -4.44 -30.42
N LEU A 1008 3.29 -3.69 -30.67
CA LEU A 1008 3.23 -2.29 -31.11
C LEU A 1008 2.49 -2.14 -32.45
N LEU A 1009 2.46 -3.19 -33.29
CA LEU A 1009 1.76 -3.18 -34.58
C LEU A 1009 0.23 -3.06 -34.47
N SER A 1010 -0.33 -3.42 -33.31
CA SER A 1010 -1.75 -3.28 -32.96
C SER A 1010 -2.00 -2.14 -31.96
N GLY A 1011 -1.00 -1.31 -31.65
CA GLY A 1011 -1.09 -0.26 -30.63
C GLY A 1011 -1.08 -0.76 -29.19
N ALA A 1012 -0.74 -2.04 -28.96
CA ALA A 1012 -0.56 -2.58 -27.62
C ALA A 1012 0.85 -2.28 -27.10
N ALA A 1013 1.00 -2.12 -25.79
CA ALA A 1013 2.28 -1.82 -25.15
C ALA A 1013 3.17 -3.07 -24.99
N ILE A 1014 4.48 -2.85 -24.83
CA ILE A 1014 5.48 -3.88 -24.47
C ILE A 1014 5.98 -3.66 -23.03
N LYS A 1015 6.41 -4.72 -22.35
CA LYS A 1015 6.86 -4.65 -20.96
C LYS A 1015 8.18 -3.88 -20.81
N ARG A 1016 8.22 -2.90 -19.90
CA ARG A 1016 9.45 -2.16 -19.54
C ARG A 1016 10.56 -3.10 -19.05
N THR A 1017 10.19 -4.11 -18.25
CA THR A 1017 11.13 -5.13 -17.73
C THR A 1017 11.87 -5.85 -18.85
N ASP A 1018 11.15 -6.23 -19.91
CA ASP A 1018 11.70 -7.01 -21.02
C ASP A 1018 12.52 -6.14 -21.97
N TRP A 1019 12.18 -4.84 -22.05
CA TRP A 1019 12.93 -3.82 -22.78
C TRP A 1019 14.32 -3.59 -22.21
N ASP A 1020 14.38 -3.42 -20.89
CA ASP A 1020 15.58 -3.05 -20.13
C ASP A 1020 16.45 -4.25 -19.74
N SER A 1021 15.89 -5.46 -19.68
CA SER A 1021 16.57 -6.59 -19.00
C SER A 1021 17.95 -6.92 -19.55
N LEU A 1022 18.93 -6.91 -18.63
CA LEU A 1022 20.29 -7.42 -18.79
C LEU A 1022 20.47 -8.81 -18.15
N GLU A 1023 19.41 -9.40 -17.58
CA GLU A 1023 19.49 -10.66 -16.84
C GLU A 1023 19.69 -11.83 -17.81
N GLY A 1024 20.73 -12.65 -17.57
CA GLY A 1024 21.12 -13.74 -18.47
C GLY A 1024 21.60 -13.30 -19.86
N ARG A 1025 21.76 -11.99 -20.12
CA ARG A 1025 22.13 -11.43 -21.43
C ARG A 1025 23.36 -10.54 -21.36
N ALA A 1026 24.10 -10.47 -22.47
CA ALA A 1026 25.20 -9.53 -22.62
C ALA A 1026 24.69 -8.08 -22.77
N ILE A 1027 23.58 -7.90 -23.50
CA ILE A 1027 22.96 -6.62 -23.86
C ILE A 1027 21.43 -6.69 -23.75
N SER A 1028 20.78 -5.53 -23.61
CA SER A 1028 19.33 -5.38 -23.45
C SER A 1028 18.56 -5.52 -24.76
N THR A 1029 17.23 -5.65 -24.66
CA THR A 1029 16.35 -5.61 -25.84
C THR A 1029 16.40 -4.24 -26.52
N PHE A 1030 16.44 -3.13 -25.77
CA PHE A 1030 16.68 -1.80 -26.33
C PHE A 1030 17.95 -1.77 -27.19
N GLN A 1031 19.07 -2.32 -26.69
CA GLN A 1031 20.35 -2.31 -27.41
C GLN A 1031 20.30 -3.13 -28.70
N ASP A 1032 19.67 -4.31 -28.68
CA ASP A 1032 19.46 -5.13 -29.89
C ASP A 1032 18.62 -4.40 -30.94
N VAL A 1033 17.57 -3.67 -30.51
CA VAL A 1033 16.70 -2.87 -31.39
C VAL A 1033 17.45 -1.66 -31.95
N ALA A 1034 18.15 -0.91 -31.09
CA ALA A 1034 18.95 0.24 -31.50
C ALA A 1034 20.01 -0.15 -32.55
N HIS A 1035 20.62 -1.33 -32.37
CA HIS A 1035 21.58 -1.87 -33.32
C HIS A 1035 20.92 -2.25 -34.67
N GLU A 1036 19.76 -2.92 -34.63
CA GLU A 1036 18.99 -3.30 -35.82
C GLU A 1036 18.43 -2.09 -36.59
N LEU A 1037 18.14 -0.99 -35.89
CA LEU A 1037 17.74 0.30 -36.47
C LEU A 1037 18.93 1.17 -36.90
N GLY A 1038 20.17 0.76 -36.63
CA GLY A 1038 21.38 1.47 -37.07
C GLY A 1038 21.80 2.67 -36.20
N PHE A 1039 21.23 2.86 -35.01
CA PHE A 1039 21.55 3.98 -34.10
C PHE A 1039 22.93 3.86 -33.40
N GLY A 1040 23.52 2.67 -33.37
CA GLY A 1040 24.86 2.47 -32.82
C GLY A 1040 25.28 1.01 -32.66
N THR A 1041 26.44 0.81 -32.04
CA THR A 1041 26.90 -0.49 -31.54
C THR A 1041 26.57 -0.62 -30.05
N PRO A 1042 25.93 -1.72 -29.61
CA PRO A 1042 25.70 -1.99 -28.19
C PRO A 1042 26.98 -1.91 -27.36
N TYR A 1043 26.90 -1.26 -26.20
CA TYR A 1043 28.02 -1.13 -25.27
C TYR A 1043 27.57 -1.34 -23.83
N ARG A 1044 28.36 -2.11 -23.07
CA ARG A 1044 28.18 -2.34 -21.65
C ARG A 1044 29.53 -2.15 -20.95
N ALA A 1045 29.53 -1.45 -19.83
CA ALA A 1045 30.67 -1.46 -18.91
C ALA A 1045 30.64 -2.74 -18.08
N TYR A 1046 31.82 -3.29 -17.79
CA TYR A 1046 32.03 -4.48 -16.97
C TYR A 1046 32.96 -4.14 -15.81
#